data_AF-A0A1V6FTD5-F1
#
_entry.id   AF-A0A1V6FTD5-F1
#
_cell.length_a   1.000
_cell.length_b   1.000
_cell.length_c   1.000
_cell.angle_alpha   90.00
_cell.angle_beta   90.00
_cell.angle_gamma   90.00
#
_symmetry.space_group_name_H-M   'P 1'
#
loop_
_entity.id
_entity.type
_entity.pdbx_description
1 polymer ?
#
loop_
_entity_poly.entity_id
_entity_poly.type
_entity_poly.pdbx_seq_one_letter_code
_entity_poly.pdbx_strand_id
1 'polypeptide(L)'
;MHLKNITLELSSKPFFDDSEDTMRTVCQHLFRQWLPLLETADQVSVLLWLADGSEILEYTGDLNQTFEWAYWIGLANPAPRDHDLPPNHRARRNIHLYPQKYRPDVTPRTYGWLKRLTAVIRETGKSITGKPIRVGETFDNGPEFAISPFKYQRHREIALAHTAYPNSFVTCNAILHADPQPYAAFPQGIPEGTTLGHFLGRQFHAFARDLGFDYIWLSNGMGFGMETWGITGSLFDKHQFKPEKADQATAEMLRFWHDFTDACPGMTIETRGSNLSAGVEIATDAAPLRELYAKNTIVPPVNSPWAALNFNTGLEIAAWMSHVAELPGDIFPFRFYTHDPWWLNSPWLDRYGRQPWDIFLPLSICRVTADGAVQTPNSIAFLSADDSLGRLPDQVPREVIPHLFEAFDNAPDAPGPLVLVYPFDEYSELVRGHDRHPDLVFNEDFFLGETIQCGTPLNTVISTGNFRRLAASGNTCLDASILIIPITATANPANWVAITTLLNRGVKAIFYGTLRLAPPELLALLGLRRASAVTGQVTISSSLPADTFEQGQPARLLHVLPQFMGGGLEATATSAAQVCVHARQGNLRRVVASRSRNGQVAFLQALLPANPNVSPSRHFDALPPDQSFPAPDLMRHLLADFGWRLHFQAWKPNTILPRINISRHQNAFRFALLARDTTAAISISTPYGAPILDEMETMVERDAAIWHPDKCWHADCRCFVKQQARTVIGCKILWPYTPGYTGRRLYTGLKNADVRFFPPPGFDDTFEAIVTEAHFSHPSHTIGLPATPPVWENTPAGPCALYPNVTGNIAVAW
;
A
#
# COMPACT_ATOMS: atom_id res chain seq x y z
N MET A 1 -0.37 -20.78 -7.37
CA MET A 1 -0.34 -19.41 -7.94
C MET A 1 -0.68 -19.39 -9.44
N HIS A 2 -1.58 -18.49 -9.88
CA HIS A 2 -1.85 -18.18 -11.30
C HIS A 2 -2.03 -16.66 -11.46
N LEU A 3 -1.30 -16.03 -12.38
CA LEU A 3 -1.32 -14.58 -12.61
C LEU A 3 -1.86 -14.25 -14.00
N LYS A 4 -2.39 -13.04 -14.18
CA LYS A 4 -2.77 -12.53 -15.49
C LYS A 4 -1.58 -11.96 -16.24
N ASN A 5 -0.73 -11.21 -15.55
CA ASN A 5 0.43 -10.58 -16.18
C ASN A 5 1.63 -10.47 -15.21
N ILE A 6 2.83 -10.64 -15.77
CA ILE A 6 4.07 -10.24 -15.11
C ILE A 6 4.78 -9.23 -16.02
N THR A 7 5.04 -8.04 -15.49
CA THR A 7 5.77 -6.96 -16.15
C THR A 7 7.21 -6.93 -15.64
N LEU A 8 8.17 -7.21 -16.52
CA LEU A 8 9.59 -6.99 -16.27
C LEU A 8 9.96 -5.59 -16.74
N GLU A 9 10.26 -4.68 -15.82
CA GLU A 9 10.72 -3.34 -16.21
C GLU A 9 12.21 -3.36 -16.49
N LEU A 10 12.65 -2.70 -17.56
CA LEU A 10 14.01 -2.81 -18.08
C LEU A 10 14.49 -1.45 -18.63
N SER A 11 15.67 -1.01 -18.22
CA SER A 11 16.31 0.15 -18.83
C SER A 11 17.07 -0.21 -20.11
N SER A 12 17.59 0.80 -20.83
CA SER A 12 18.48 0.56 -21.99
C SER A 12 19.94 0.28 -21.61
N LYS A 13 20.31 0.33 -20.33
CA LYS A 13 21.69 0.17 -19.87
C LYS A 13 22.29 -1.23 -20.10
N PRO A 14 21.53 -2.35 -20.02
CA PRO A 14 22.09 -3.68 -20.27
C PRO A 14 22.58 -3.92 -21.70
N PHE A 15 22.14 -3.13 -22.67
CA PHE A 15 22.50 -3.29 -24.07
C PHE A 15 23.82 -2.58 -24.36
N PHE A 16 24.96 -3.15 -23.99
CA PHE A 16 26.23 -2.42 -24.01
C PHE A 16 26.70 -1.89 -25.39
N ASP A 17 26.15 -2.41 -26.50
CA ASP A 17 26.36 -1.94 -27.86
C ASP A 17 25.05 -1.97 -28.68
N ASP A 18 25.11 -1.61 -29.96
CA ASP A 18 23.95 -1.54 -30.87
C ASP A 18 23.71 -2.84 -31.67
N SER A 19 24.47 -3.90 -31.41
CA SER A 19 24.35 -5.17 -32.15
C SER A 19 23.09 -5.94 -31.76
N GLU A 20 22.51 -6.63 -32.74
CA GLU A 20 21.40 -7.54 -32.49
C GLU A 20 21.80 -8.73 -31.61
N ASP A 21 23.06 -9.18 -31.69
CA ASP A 21 23.59 -10.28 -30.86
C ASP A 21 23.53 -9.91 -29.37
N THR A 22 23.90 -8.67 -29.03
CA THR A 22 23.77 -8.13 -27.67
C THR A 22 22.30 -8.03 -27.26
N MET A 23 21.41 -7.52 -28.14
CA MET A 23 19.96 -7.50 -27.85
C MET A 23 19.42 -8.87 -27.51
N ARG A 24 19.73 -9.88 -28.32
CA ARG A 24 19.27 -11.26 -28.13
C ARG A 24 19.84 -11.86 -26.85
N THR A 25 21.12 -11.65 -26.56
CA THR A 25 21.78 -12.18 -25.35
C THR A 25 21.13 -11.60 -24.09
N VAL A 26 20.94 -10.28 -24.04
CA VAL A 26 20.30 -9.60 -22.91
C VAL A 26 18.85 -10.07 -22.73
N CYS A 27 18.06 -10.11 -23.80
CA CYS A 27 16.67 -10.57 -23.73
C CYS A 27 16.58 -12.03 -23.29
N GLN A 28 17.45 -12.91 -23.80
CA GLN A 28 17.47 -14.32 -23.37
C GLN A 28 17.78 -14.45 -21.88
N HIS A 29 18.74 -13.67 -21.39
CA HIS A 29 19.09 -13.67 -19.96
C HIS A 29 17.94 -13.14 -19.10
N LEU A 30 17.33 -12.02 -19.50
CA LEU A 30 16.16 -11.41 -18.84
C LEU A 30 15.02 -12.41 -18.65
N PHE A 31 14.61 -13.10 -19.72
CA PHE A 31 13.49 -14.05 -19.62
C PHE A 31 13.87 -15.32 -18.84
N ARG A 32 15.12 -15.83 -18.99
CA ARG A 32 15.56 -17.04 -18.29
C ARG A 32 15.66 -16.84 -16.78
N GLN A 33 16.20 -15.71 -16.32
CA GLN A 33 16.38 -15.47 -14.87
C GLN A 33 15.05 -15.37 -14.11
N TRP A 34 13.96 -14.96 -14.79
CA TRP A 34 12.62 -14.84 -14.22
C TRP A 34 11.67 -16.00 -14.58
N LEU A 35 12.12 -16.95 -15.41
CA LEU A 35 11.29 -17.99 -16.02
C LEU A 35 10.37 -18.74 -15.04
N PRO A 36 10.83 -19.17 -13.85
CA PRO A 36 9.96 -19.90 -12.91
C PRO A 36 8.70 -19.12 -12.53
N LEU A 37 8.80 -17.79 -12.44
CA LEU A 37 7.64 -16.94 -12.18
C LEU A 37 6.86 -16.66 -13.46
N LEU A 38 7.54 -16.41 -14.58
CA LEU A 38 6.88 -16.15 -15.87
C LEU A 38 5.97 -17.31 -16.30
N GLU A 39 6.30 -18.55 -15.93
CA GLU A 39 5.49 -19.75 -16.18
C GLU A 39 4.12 -19.73 -15.50
N THR A 40 3.89 -18.90 -14.48
CA THR A 40 2.59 -18.82 -13.78
C THR A 40 1.63 -17.78 -14.36
N ALA A 41 2.03 -16.96 -15.35
CA ALA A 41 1.20 -15.87 -15.87
C ALA A 41 0.51 -16.17 -17.22
N ASP A 42 -0.66 -15.59 -17.52
CA ASP A 42 -1.28 -15.73 -18.85
C ASP A 42 -0.50 -14.97 -19.95
N GLN A 43 0.15 -13.87 -19.56
CA GLN A 43 0.94 -13.00 -20.43
C GLN A 43 2.18 -12.48 -19.69
N VAL A 44 3.20 -12.08 -20.46
CA VAL A 44 4.36 -11.35 -19.95
C VAL A 44 4.47 -10.01 -20.65
N SER A 45 4.69 -8.95 -19.87
CA SER A 45 5.00 -7.62 -20.39
C SER A 45 6.47 -7.28 -20.14
N VAL A 46 7.07 -6.51 -21.04
CA VAL A 46 8.32 -5.80 -20.79
C VAL A 46 8.04 -4.31 -20.88
N LEU A 47 8.23 -3.59 -19.78
CA LEU A 47 8.10 -2.13 -19.75
C LEU A 47 9.49 -1.52 -19.90
N LEU A 48 9.68 -0.72 -20.95
CA LEU A 48 10.96 -0.07 -21.18
C LEU A 48 11.02 1.26 -20.43
N TRP A 49 12.10 1.45 -19.68
CA TRP A 49 12.53 2.74 -19.13
C TRP A 49 13.64 3.28 -20.03
N LEU A 50 13.26 3.73 -21.23
CA LEU A 50 14.22 4.24 -22.20
C LEU A 50 14.74 5.61 -21.81
N ALA A 51 13.85 6.50 -21.37
CA ALA A 51 14.14 7.83 -20.87
C ALA A 51 12.98 8.25 -19.94
N ASP A 52 12.54 9.50 -20.00
CA ASP A 52 11.43 10.07 -19.22
C ASP A 52 10.21 10.37 -20.11
N GLY A 53 10.12 9.76 -21.30
CA GLY A 53 9.16 10.12 -22.34
C GLY A 53 9.66 11.21 -23.30
N SER A 54 10.84 11.79 -23.09
CA SER A 54 11.45 12.72 -24.06
C SER A 54 11.69 12.10 -25.43
N GLU A 55 11.99 10.81 -25.48
CA GLU A 55 12.08 9.99 -26.67
C GLU A 55 10.74 9.91 -27.43
N ILE A 56 9.60 10.02 -26.75
CA ILE A 56 8.28 10.14 -27.40
C ILE A 56 8.10 11.57 -27.92
N LEU A 57 8.37 12.56 -27.06
CA LEU A 57 8.14 13.98 -27.34
C LEU A 57 8.98 14.50 -28.53
N GLU A 58 10.20 14.01 -28.71
CA GLU A 58 11.15 14.45 -29.74
C GLU A 58 11.08 13.63 -31.05
N TYR A 59 10.24 12.58 -31.13
CA TYR A 59 10.21 11.68 -32.29
C TYR A 59 9.67 12.36 -33.55
N THR A 60 10.41 12.33 -34.65
CA THR A 60 10.03 12.97 -35.92
C THR A 60 9.35 12.03 -36.92
N GLY A 61 9.39 10.72 -36.67
CA GLY A 61 9.02 9.70 -37.67
C GLY A 61 10.22 9.10 -38.42
N ASP A 62 11.42 9.68 -38.28
CA ASP A 62 12.64 9.15 -38.90
C ASP A 62 13.32 8.11 -38.02
N LEU A 63 13.44 6.88 -38.52
CA LEU A 63 14.13 5.79 -37.81
C LEU A 63 15.65 6.01 -37.70
N ASN A 64 16.25 6.87 -38.52
CA ASN A 64 17.68 7.20 -38.42
C ASN A 64 17.96 8.29 -37.38
N GLN A 65 16.94 9.02 -36.93
CA GLN A 65 17.08 9.99 -35.86
C GLN A 65 17.56 9.30 -34.59
N THR A 66 18.53 9.92 -33.90
CA THR A 66 18.97 9.48 -32.59
C THR A 66 18.19 10.16 -31.46
N PHE A 67 17.98 9.47 -30.35
CA PHE A 67 17.34 10.00 -29.15
C PHE A 67 18.25 9.91 -27.92
N GLU A 68 18.10 10.89 -27.03
CA GLU A 68 18.68 10.87 -25.70
C GLU A 68 17.96 9.79 -24.86
N TRP A 69 18.72 8.96 -24.15
CA TRP A 69 18.17 7.87 -23.35
C TRP A 69 18.75 7.86 -21.94
N ALA A 70 18.23 7.00 -21.06
CA ALA A 70 18.49 6.90 -19.63
C ALA A 70 19.90 6.39 -19.28
N TYR A 71 20.94 6.88 -19.93
CA TYR A 71 22.33 6.53 -19.66
C TYR A 71 22.94 7.35 -18.51
N TRP A 72 22.16 8.19 -17.85
CA TRP A 72 22.61 8.94 -16.68
C TRP A 72 22.39 8.15 -15.38
N ILE A 73 23.20 8.47 -14.39
CA ILE A 73 23.03 8.11 -12.98
C ILE A 73 22.75 9.41 -12.26
N GLY A 74 21.63 9.44 -11.55
CA GLY A 74 21.13 10.61 -10.84
C GLY A 74 20.19 11.48 -11.67
N LEU A 75 20.19 12.78 -11.37
CA LEU A 75 19.24 13.75 -11.93
C LEU A 75 19.76 14.34 -13.24
N ALA A 76 19.27 13.88 -14.40
CA ALA A 76 19.74 14.34 -15.71
C ALA A 76 19.54 15.84 -15.96
N ASN A 77 18.44 16.42 -15.47
CA ASN A 77 18.17 17.86 -15.53
C ASN A 77 18.16 18.44 -14.10
N PRO A 78 19.32 18.75 -13.49
CA PRO A 78 19.36 19.26 -12.13
C PRO A 78 18.96 20.75 -12.04
N ALA A 79 18.61 21.19 -10.83
CA ALA A 79 18.30 22.59 -10.56
C ALA A 79 19.43 23.53 -11.04
N PRO A 80 19.11 24.71 -11.62
CA PRO A 80 20.10 25.75 -11.91
C PRO A 80 20.85 26.12 -10.63
N ARG A 81 22.17 26.18 -10.70
CA ARG A 81 23.02 26.51 -9.55
C ARG A 81 23.30 28.00 -9.47
N ASP A 82 23.48 28.48 -8.24
CA ASP A 82 24.19 29.72 -8.00
C ASP A 82 25.68 29.50 -8.35
N HIS A 83 26.16 30.22 -9.37
CA HIS A 83 27.49 30.01 -9.96
C HIS A 83 28.63 30.54 -9.10
N ASP A 84 28.31 31.24 -8.00
CA ASP A 84 29.27 32.03 -7.23
C ASP A 84 30.14 31.22 -6.25
N LEU A 85 29.87 29.93 -6.06
CA LEU A 85 30.70 29.05 -5.23
C LEU A 85 31.13 27.78 -5.98
N PRO A 86 32.43 27.60 -6.29
CA PRO A 86 32.89 26.38 -6.93
C PRO A 86 32.63 25.18 -6.01
N PRO A 87 31.98 24.12 -6.50
CA PRO A 87 31.65 22.95 -5.71
C PRO A 87 32.94 22.26 -5.24
N ASN A 88 33.01 21.94 -3.96
CA ASN A 88 34.07 21.08 -3.43
C ASN A 88 34.00 19.68 -4.08
N HIS A 89 35.08 18.92 -3.97
CA HIS A 89 35.21 17.61 -4.63
C HIS A 89 34.10 16.61 -4.24
N ARG A 90 33.58 16.68 -2.99
CA ARG A 90 32.47 15.83 -2.55
C ARG A 90 31.16 16.22 -3.21
N ALA A 91 30.87 17.52 -3.34
CA ALA A 91 29.68 18.01 -4.01
C ALA A 91 29.63 17.59 -5.49
N ARG A 92 30.78 17.56 -6.19
CA ARG A 92 30.88 17.08 -7.58
C ARG A 92 30.53 15.59 -7.77
N ARG A 93 30.54 14.81 -6.69
CA ARG A 93 30.14 13.38 -6.70
C ARG A 93 28.66 13.19 -6.32
N ASN A 94 27.94 14.26 -5.98
CA ASN A 94 26.52 14.17 -5.66
C ASN A 94 25.71 14.06 -6.95
N ILE A 95 25.17 12.86 -7.20
CA ILE A 95 24.41 12.54 -8.41
C ILE A 95 23.05 13.26 -8.51
N HIS A 96 22.54 13.86 -7.43
CA HIS A 96 21.38 14.77 -7.50
C HIS A 96 21.73 16.13 -8.12
N LEU A 97 23.01 16.50 -8.11
CA LEU A 97 23.49 17.80 -8.54
C LEU A 97 24.37 17.72 -9.80
N TYR A 98 25.05 16.60 -9.99
CA TYR A 98 25.97 16.33 -11.09
C TYR A 98 25.69 14.91 -11.59
N PRO A 99 24.76 14.74 -12.55
CA PRO A 99 24.49 13.43 -13.11
C PRO A 99 25.77 12.88 -13.76
N GLN A 100 25.95 11.57 -13.69
CA GLN A 100 27.11 10.89 -14.25
C GLN A 100 26.66 9.92 -15.32
N LYS A 101 27.33 9.88 -16.47
CA LYS A 101 27.11 8.80 -17.42
C LYS A 101 27.42 7.47 -16.72
N TYR A 102 26.54 6.48 -16.85
CA TYR A 102 26.78 5.15 -16.25
C TYR A 102 28.01 4.47 -16.87
N ARG A 103 28.35 4.85 -18.11
CA ARG A 103 29.56 4.43 -18.83
C ARG A 103 30.16 5.61 -19.64
N PRO A 104 31.49 5.80 -19.71
CA PRO A 104 32.07 6.98 -20.35
C PRO A 104 31.80 7.12 -21.86
N ASP A 105 31.78 6.01 -22.59
CA ASP A 105 31.66 5.91 -24.05
C ASP A 105 30.20 5.88 -24.55
N VAL A 106 29.21 5.99 -23.67
CA VAL A 106 27.80 5.93 -24.08
C VAL A 106 27.39 7.12 -24.96
N THR A 107 26.65 6.81 -26.01
CA THR A 107 26.08 7.75 -26.99
C THR A 107 24.58 7.54 -27.18
N PRO A 108 23.85 8.54 -27.72
CA PRO A 108 22.47 8.38 -28.21
C PRO A 108 22.31 7.20 -29.18
N ARG A 109 21.10 6.64 -29.26
CA ARG A 109 20.74 5.52 -30.15
C ARG A 109 19.69 5.93 -31.15
N THR A 110 19.57 5.19 -32.25
CA THR A 110 18.56 5.45 -33.28
C THR A 110 17.19 4.86 -32.92
N TYR A 111 16.11 5.45 -33.42
CA TYR A 111 14.77 4.84 -33.30
C TYR A 111 14.67 3.52 -34.07
N GLY A 112 15.48 3.32 -35.11
CA GLY A 112 15.62 2.04 -35.81
C GLY A 112 16.17 0.93 -34.90
N TRP A 113 17.15 1.25 -34.04
CA TRP A 113 17.62 0.33 -32.99
C TRP A 113 16.49 -0.01 -32.02
N LEU A 114 15.71 0.98 -31.59
CA LEU A 114 14.59 0.77 -30.66
C LEU A 114 13.51 -0.12 -31.26
N LYS A 115 13.12 0.14 -32.52
CA LYS A 115 12.19 -0.71 -33.27
C LYS A 115 12.68 -2.15 -33.36
N ARG A 116 14.00 -2.36 -33.51
CA ARG A 116 14.55 -3.70 -33.53
C ARG A 116 14.52 -4.34 -32.14
N LEU A 117 14.82 -3.59 -31.09
CA LEU A 117 14.76 -4.07 -29.71
C LEU A 117 13.36 -4.57 -29.33
N THR A 118 12.29 -3.80 -29.60
CA THR A 118 10.92 -4.22 -29.30
C THR A 118 10.55 -5.54 -30.00
N ALA A 119 10.98 -5.72 -31.26
CA ALA A 119 10.81 -6.97 -32.00
C ALA A 119 11.60 -8.13 -31.36
N VAL A 120 12.87 -7.91 -31.00
CA VAL A 120 13.73 -8.95 -30.38
C VAL A 120 13.20 -9.37 -29.01
N ILE A 121 12.69 -8.45 -28.20
CA ILE A 121 12.03 -8.76 -26.93
C ILE A 121 10.86 -9.72 -27.16
N ARG A 122 9.99 -9.41 -28.13
CA ARG A 122 8.81 -10.21 -28.46
C ARG A 122 9.17 -11.60 -28.99
N GLU A 123 10.11 -11.66 -29.95
CA GLU A 123 10.64 -12.90 -30.52
C GLU A 123 11.22 -13.80 -29.42
N THR A 124 12.10 -13.24 -28.59
CA THR A 124 12.84 -13.98 -27.57
C THR A 124 11.94 -14.42 -26.42
N GLY A 125 11.09 -13.53 -25.91
CA GLY A 125 10.14 -13.84 -24.85
C GLY A 125 9.17 -14.92 -25.26
N LYS A 126 8.61 -14.85 -26.48
CA LYS A 126 7.71 -15.88 -27.02
C LYS A 126 8.41 -17.22 -27.18
N SER A 127 9.65 -17.21 -27.67
CA SER A 127 10.47 -18.42 -27.85
C SER A 127 10.76 -19.13 -26.50
N ILE A 128 11.05 -18.37 -25.45
CA ILE A 128 11.39 -18.92 -24.13
C ILE A 128 10.16 -19.32 -23.33
N THR A 129 9.14 -18.46 -23.29
CA THR A 129 7.97 -18.64 -22.40
C THR A 129 6.81 -19.36 -23.06
N GLY A 130 6.73 -19.33 -24.40
CA GLY A 130 5.54 -19.79 -25.15
C GLY A 130 4.32 -18.86 -25.04
N LYS A 131 4.45 -17.71 -24.36
CA LYS A 131 3.32 -16.83 -24.00
C LYS A 131 3.21 -15.60 -24.90
N PRO A 132 2.05 -14.92 -24.93
CA PRO A 132 1.95 -13.58 -25.47
C PRO A 132 2.93 -12.64 -24.74
N ILE A 133 3.66 -11.84 -25.51
CA ILE A 133 4.58 -10.81 -24.99
C ILE A 133 4.05 -9.44 -25.38
N ARG A 134 3.85 -8.54 -24.41
CA ARG A 134 3.61 -7.11 -24.64
C ARG A 134 4.89 -6.30 -24.39
N VAL A 135 5.08 -5.22 -25.13
CA VAL A 135 6.15 -4.24 -24.87
C VAL A 135 5.52 -2.88 -24.64
N GLY A 136 5.78 -2.29 -23.48
CA GLY A 136 5.27 -0.97 -23.12
C GLY A 136 6.37 0.07 -23.07
N GLU A 137 5.98 1.33 -23.22
CA GLU A 137 6.85 2.49 -23.01
C GLU A 137 6.38 3.30 -21.78
N THR A 138 7.29 4.05 -21.18
CA THR A 138 6.99 4.93 -20.05
C THR A 138 6.88 6.39 -20.47
N PHE A 139 6.04 7.14 -19.77
CA PHE A 139 6.11 8.60 -19.74
C PHE A 139 6.23 9.04 -18.29
N ASP A 140 7.32 9.74 -17.97
CA ASP A 140 7.60 10.25 -16.64
C ASP A 140 7.63 11.78 -16.65
N ASN A 141 7.00 12.40 -15.67
CA ASN A 141 6.95 13.85 -15.59
C ASN A 141 8.22 14.48 -14.98
N GLY A 142 9.11 13.69 -14.39
CA GLY A 142 10.28 14.17 -13.66
C GLY A 142 11.53 14.42 -14.52
N PRO A 143 12.51 15.19 -13.99
CA PRO A 143 13.74 15.59 -14.68
C PRO A 143 14.86 14.53 -14.67
N GLU A 144 14.55 13.28 -14.30
CA GLU A 144 15.54 12.32 -13.79
C GLU A 144 16.33 11.60 -14.88
N PHE A 145 15.65 11.10 -15.91
CA PHE A 145 16.18 9.99 -16.70
C PHE A 145 17.07 10.43 -17.87
N ALA A 146 16.65 11.46 -18.61
CA ALA A 146 17.32 11.90 -19.83
C ALA A 146 17.36 13.43 -19.91
N ILE A 147 18.35 14.00 -20.60
CA ILE A 147 18.36 15.43 -20.89
C ILE A 147 17.20 15.74 -21.84
N SER A 148 16.32 16.66 -21.45
CA SER A 148 15.11 16.97 -22.21
C SER A 148 15.07 18.42 -22.69
N PRO A 149 15.49 18.70 -23.94
CA PRO A 149 15.30 20.02 -24.53
C PRO A 149 13.83 20.40 -24.67
N PHE A 150 12.95 19.44 -24.97
CA PHE A 150 11.51 19.65 -25.01
C PHE A 150 11.00 20.22 -23.67
N LYS A 151 11.16 19.49 -22.55
CA LYS A 151 10.58 19.88 -21.25
C LYS A 151 11.24 21.09 -20.61
N TYR A 152 12.57 21.22 -20.75
CA TYR A 152 13.34 22.18 -19.95
C TYR A 152 13.95 23.34 -20.76
N GLN A 153 13.75 23.38 -22.08
CA GLN A 153 14.20 24.50 -22.92
C GLN A 153 13.08 25.07 -23.80
N ARG A 154 12.42 24.25 -24.62
CA ARG A 154 11.41 24.71 -25.59
C ARG A 154 10.03 24.92 -24.96
N HIS A 155 9.57 23.94 -24.18
CA HIS A 155 8.25 23.92 -23.58
C HIS A 155 8.30 23.99 -22.05
N ARG A 156 9.02 24.97 -21.50
CA ARG A 156 9.15 25.13 -20.03
C ARG A 156 7.81 25.43 -19.35
N GLU A 157 6.83 25.92 -20.10
CA GLU A 157 5.47 26.19 -19.65
C GLU A 157 4.72 24.94 -19.16
N ILE A 158 5.17 23.73 -19.53
CA ILE A 158 4.52 22.49 -19.08
C ILE A 158 5.01 22.00 -17.71
N ALA A 159 6.18 22.45 -17.27
CA ALA A 159 6.80 22.04 -16.02
C ALA A 159 6.36 22.97 -14.87
N LEU A 160 5.18 22.73 -14.30
CA LEU A 160 4.59 23.63 -13.30
C LEU A 160 4.81 23.20 -11.85
N ALA A 161 5.11 21.92 -11.57
CA ALA A 161 5.19 21.44 -10.19
C ALA A 161 6.54 21.73 -9.52
N HIS A 162 6.54 21.81 -8.19
CA HIS A 162 7.71 22.17 -7.37
C HIS A 162 8.35 20.95 -6.67
N THR A 163 8.32 19.79 -7.33
CA THR A 163 8.72 18.51 -6.75
C THR A 163 10.24 18.36 -6.56
N ALA A 164 11.07 18.36 -7.60
CA ALA A 164 12.53 18.30 -7.37
C ALA A 164 13.10 19.68 -7.00
N TYR A 165 12.60 20.70 -7.68
CA TYR A 165 12.91 22.13 -7.51
C TYR A 165 11.76 22.93 -8.15
N PRO A 166 11.72 24.27 -8.04
CA PRO A 166 10.65 25.03 -8.65
C PRO A 166 10.53 24.77 -10.16
N ASN A 167 9.32 24.41 -10.63
CA ASN A 167 9.00 24.22 -12.06
C ASN A 167 9.82 23.07 -12.68
N SER A 168 9.83 21.93 -11.99
CA SER A 168 10.68 20.78 -12.33
C SER A 168 9.94 19.61 -12.98
N PHE A 169 8.63 19.49 -12.73
CA PHE A 169 7.83 18.35 -13.15
C PHE A 169 6.69 18.79 -14.07
N VAL A 170 6.48 18.00 -15.13
CA VAL A 170 5.39 18.20 -16.10
C VAL A 170 4.04 17.96 -15.44
N THR A 171 3.06 18.84 -15.70
CA THR A 171 1.69 18.69 -15.18
C THR A 171 0.71 18.41 -16.31
N CYS A 172 -0.27 17.56 -16.03
CA CYS A 172 -1.20 17.07 -17.05
C CYS A 172 -2.12 18.16 -17.63
N ASN A 173 -2.39 19.23 -16.89
CA ASN A 173 -3.23 20.35 -17.31
C ASN A 173 -2.52 21.39 -18.21
N ALA A 174 -1.25 21.18 -18.55
CA ALA A 174 -0.47 22.12 -19.33
C ALA A 174 -0.99 22.32 -20.77
N ILE A 175 -0.77 23.53 -21.28
CA ILE A 175 -1.06 23.95 -22.66
C ILE A 175 0.27 24.37 -23.28
N LEU A 176 0.56 23.85 -24.47
CA LEU A 176 1.79 24.10 -25.21
C LEU A 176 1.70 25.40 -26.00
N HIS A 177 2.79 26.16 -26.01
CA HIS A 177 3.01 27.21 -26.99
C HIS A 177 3.30 26.63 -28.37
N ALA A 178 3.17 27.45 -29.41
CA ALA A 178 3.51 27.06 -30.76
C ALA A 178 5.00 26.70 -30.89
N ASP A 179 5.28 25.57 -31.54
CA ASP A 179 6.63 25.14 -31.89
C ASP A 179 6.68 24.77 -33.38
N PRO A 180 7.47 25.46 -34.21
CA PRO A 180 7.56 25.16 -35.63
C PRO A 180 8.35 23.87 -35.97
N GLN A 181 8.98 23.22 -34.98
CA GLN A 181 9.72 21.97 -35.19
C GLN A 181 8.80 20.84 -35.67
N PRO A 182 9.19 20.03 -36.67
CA PRO A 182 8.39 18.90 -37.12
C PRO A 182 8.43 17.74 -36.11
N TYR A 183 7.27 17.17 -35.80
CA TYR A 183 7.11 15.97 -34.98
C TYR A 183 6.35 14.89 -35.78
N ALA A 184 6.46 13.61 -35.38
CA ALA A 184 5.83 12.49 -36.07
C ALA A 184 4.32 12.68 -36.28
N ALA A 185 3.61 13.19 -35.28
CA ALA A 185 2.17 13.48 -35.39
C ALA A 185 1.84 14.93 -35.78
N PHE A 186 2.85 15.82 -35.78
CA PHE A 186 2.73 17.25 -36.08
C PHE A 186 3.83 17.69 -37.06
N PRO A 187 3.77 17.25 -38.34
CA PRO A 187 4.85 17.49 -39.31
C PRO A 187 5.04 18.96 -39.69
N GLN A 188 4.09 19.84 -39.32
CA GLN A 188 4.15 21.29 -39.53
C GLN A 188 4.42 22.07 -38.24
N GLY A 189 4.74 21.40 -37.15
CA GLY A 189 4.85 22.01 -35.84
C GLY A 189 3.61 21.89 -34.96
N ILE A 190 3.80 22.15 -33.67
CA ILE A 190 2.77 22.22 -32.64
C ILE A 190 2.06 23.58 -32.78
N PRO A 191 0.73 23.62 -32.99
CA PRO A 191 -0.02 24.86 -32.96
C PRO A 191 -0.10 25.47 -31.56
N GLU A 192 -0.21 26.80 -31.49
CA GLU A 192 -0.47 27.53 -30.23
C GLU A 192 -1.75 27.00 -29.56
N GLY A 193 -1.70 26.80 -28.24
CA GLY A 193 -2.87 26.39 -27.47
C GLY A 193 -3.15 24.88 -27.52
N THR A 194 -2.24 24.07 -28.05
CA THR A 194 -2.38 22.61 -28.06
C THR A 194 -2.29 22.06 -26.63
N THR A 195 -3.27 21.27 -26.20
CA THR A 195 -3.20 20.65 -24.87
C THR A 195 -2.12 19.57 -24.83
N LEU A 196 -1.47 19.40 -23.67
CA LEU A 196 -0.46 18.35 -23.51
C LEU A 196 -1.06 16.95 -23.76
N GLY A 197 -2.30 16.71 -23.34
CA GLY A 197 -3.01 15.46 -23.60
C GLY A 197 -3.15 15.16 -25.09
N HIS A 198 -3.58 16.15 -25.89
CA HIS A 198 -3.72 15.99 -27.33
C HIS A 198 -2.38 15.74 -28.02
N PHE A 199 -1.35 16.53 -27.69
CA PHE A 199 -0.01 16.35 -28.25
C PHE A 199 0.55 14.98 -27.91
N LEU A 200 0.64 14.65 -26.61
CA LEU A 200 1.22 13.40 -26.13
C LEU A 200 0.46 12.18 -26.66
N GLY A 201 -0.88 12.23 -26.68
CA GLY A 201 -1.70 11.15 -27.22
C GLY A 201 -1.41 10.89 -28.70
N ARG A 202 -1.44 11.92 -29.54
CA ARG A 202 -1.18 11.75 -30.99
C ARG A 202 0.26 11.32 -31.25
N GLN A 203 1.19 11.92 -30.53
CA GLN A 203 2.61 11.68 -30.65
C GLN A 203 2.97 10.24 -30.23
N PHE A 204 2.45 9.79 -29.09
CA PHE A 204 2.61 8.40 -28.65
C PHE A 204 1.90 7.41 -29.59
N HIS A 205 0.73 7.75 -30.13
CA HIS A 205 0.05 6.87 -31.09
C HIS A 205 0.92 6.62 -32.35
N ALA A 206 1.57 7.65 -32.88
CA ALA A 206 2.52 7.52 -33.99
C ALA A 206 3.77 6.72 -33.58
N PHE A 207 4.34 7.04 -32.41
CA PHE A 207 5.49 6.36 -31.83
C PHE A 207 5.26 4.85 -31.66
N ALA A 208 4.15 4.49 -31.01
CA ALA A 208 3.77 3.10 -30.75
C ALA A 208 3.53 2.31 -32.04
N ARG A 209 2.84 2.91 -33.02
CA ARG A 209 2.62 2.30 -34.34
C ARG A 209 3.93 2.00 -35.05
N ASP A 210 4.86 2.95 -35.06
CA ASP A 210 6.08 2.85 -35.87
C ASP A 210 7.11 1.89 -35.24
N LEU A 211 7.15 1.85 -33.90
CA LEU A 211 8.16 1.14 -33.11
C LEU A 211 7.65 -0.15 -32.45
N GLY A 212 6.34 -0.41 -32.48
CA GLY A 212 5.74 -1.68 -32.06
C GLY A 212 5.46 -1.79 -30.56
N PHE A 213 5.03 -0.70 -29.92
CA PHE A 213 4.60 -0.68 -28.52
C PHE A 213 3.11 -1.00 -28.39
N ASP A 214 2.74 -1.72 -27.32
CA ASP A 214 1.39 -2.23 -27.06
C ASP A 214 0.63 -1.41 -26.01
N TYR A 215 1.34 -0.69 -25.15
CA TYR A 215 0.75 0.11 -24.07
C TYR A 215 1.69 1.23 -23.61
N ILE A 216 1.14 2.20 -22.89
CA ILE A 216 1.89 3.26 -22.20
C ILE A 216 1.71 3.13 -20.69
N TRP A 217 2.78 3.40 -19.96
CA TRP A 217 2.78 3.56 -18.51
C TRP A 217 2.96 5.02 -18.14
N LEU A 218 1.94 5.64 -17.55
CA LEU A 218 2.02 7.00 -17.02
C LEU A 218 2.54 6.96 -15.57
N SER A 219 3.77 7.46 -15.38
CA SER A 219 4.50 7.40 -14.11
C SER A 219 4.38 8.69 -13.29
N ASN A 220 4.80 8.61 -12.02
CA ASN A 220 4.99 9.73 -11.09
C ASN A 220 3.76 10.66 -10.98
N GLY A 221 2.57 10.06 -11.01
CA GLY A 221 1.29 10.75 -10.88
C GLY A 221 0.83 11.55 -12.08
N MET A 222 1.45 11.35 -13.26
CA MET A 222 0.97 11.97 -14.49
C MET A 222 -0.51 11.64 -14.73
N GLY A 223 -1.35 12.68 -14.77
CA GLY A 223 -2.82 12.57 -14.91
C GLY A 223 -3.61 12.60 -13.59
N PHE A 224 -2.96 12.70 -12.43
CA PHE A 224 -3.60 12.65 -11.10
C PHE A 224 -3.49 13.93 -10.28
N GLY A 225 -2.77 14.95 -10.76
CA GLY A 225 -2.67 16.22 -10.05
C GLY A 225 -1.51 17.08 -10.51
N MET A 226 -1.33 18.22 -9.83
CA MET A 226 -0.20 19.12 -10.05
C MET A 226 1.02 18.70 -9.23
N GLU A 227 0.85 18.32 -7.95
CA GLU A 227 1.94 17.89 -7.08
C GLU A 227 1.64 16.49 -6.53
N THR A 228 2.26 15.48 -7.14
CA THR A 228 1.90 14.07 -6.96
C THR A 228 2.81 13.33 -5.99
N TRP A 229 3.76 14.06 -5.37
CA TRP A 229 4.79 13.54 -4.46
C TRP A 229 4.70 14.14 -3.05
N GLY A 230 3.68 14.94 -2.76
CA GLY A 230 3.52 15.58 -1.47
C GLY A 230 2.07 15.97 -1.19
N ILE A 231 1.80 16.35 0.05
CA ILE A 231 0.45 16.63 0.54
C ILE A 231 -0.09 18.00 0.09
N THR A 232 0.54 18.64 -0.88
CA THR A 232 0.10 19.90 -1.48
C THR A 232 -0.48 19.64 -2.85
N GLY A 233 -1.31 20.54 -3.34
CA GLY A 233 -1.88 20.43 -4.67
C GLY A 233 -2.66 21.66 -5.05
N SER A 234 -3.44 21.53 -6.12
CA SER A 234 -4.28 22.61 -6.65
C SER A 234 -5.26 23.20 -5.61
N LEU A 235 -5.70 22.38 -4.67
CA LEU A 235 -6.65 22.72 -3.61
C LEU A 235 -6.01 22.96 -2.24
N PHE A 236 -4.75 22.55 -1.99
CA PHE A 236 -4.17 22.64 -0.65
C PHE A 236 -2.70 23.09 -0.68
N ASP A 237 -2.39 24.11 0.12
CA ASP A 237 -1.06 24.72 0.22
C ASP A 237 -0.38 24.48 1.58
N LYS A 238 -0.84 23.46 2.34
CA LYS A 238 -0.49 23.17 3.75
C LYS A 238 -1.00 24.18 4.78
N HIS A 239 -1.56 25.31 4.35
CA HIS A 239 -2.12 26.31 5.24
C HIS A 239 -3.65 26.33 5.16
N GLN A 240 -4.21 26.22 3.97
CA GLN A 240 -5.65 26.27 3.75
C GLN A 240 -6.09 25.47 2.52
N PHE A 241 -7.30 24.91 2.61
CA PHE A 241 -7.98 24.31 1.47
C PHE A 241 -8.72 25.38 0.64
N LYS A 242 -8.79 25.16 -0.68
CA LYS A 242 -9.42 26.03 -1.69
C LYS A 242 -10.50 25.25 -2.46
N PRO A 243 -11.59 24.82 -1.80
CA PRO A 243 -12.65 23.99 -2.41
C PRO A 243 -13.32 24.66 -3.62
N GLU A 244 -13.28 25.99 -3.71
CA GLU A 244 -13.77 26.74 -4.87
C GLU A 244 -13.03 26.43 -6.16
N LYS A 245 -11.79 25.91 -6.09
CA LYS A 245 -10.98 25.52 -7.25
C LYS A 245 -11.25 24.09 -7.75
N ALA A 246 -12.02 23.29 -7.00
CA ALA A 246 -12.19 21.86 -7.26
C ALA A 246 -12.74 21.57 -8.67
N ASP A 247 -13.75 22.32 -9.11
CA ASP A 247 -14.37 22.11 -10.43
C ASP A 247 -13.38 22.40 -11.56
N GLN A 248 -12.63 23.50 -11.46
CA GLN A 248 -11.63 23.87 -12.44
C GLN A 248 -10.51 22.82 -12.51
N ALA A 249 -9.93 22.45 -11.37
CA ALA A 249 -8.85 21.46 -11.31
C ALA A 249 -9.29 20.11 -11.91
N THR A 250 -10.49 19.66 -11.57
CA THR A 250 -11.08 18.42 -12.11
C THR A 250 -11.31 18.51 -13.61
N ALA A 251 -11.89 19.61 -14.09
CA ALA A 251 -12.21 19.80 -15.51
C ALA A 251 -10.93 19.82 -16.37
N GLU A 252 -9.86 20.46 -15.88
CA GLU A 252 -8.56 20.48 -16.54
C GLU A 252 -7.94 19.08 -16.64
N MET A 253 -7.99 18.29 -15.56
CA MET A 253 -7.50 16.91 -15.56
C MET A 253 -8.34 16.00 -16.46
N LEU A 254 -9.67 16.10 -16.41
CA LEU A 254 -10.55 15.34 -17.29
C LEU A 254 -10.34 15.71 -18.76
N ARG A 255 -10.06 16.98 -19.08
CA ARG A 255 -9.69 17.41 -20.43
C ARG A 255 -8.41 16.72 -20.90
N PHE A 256 -7.38 16.63 -20.06
CA PHE A 256 -6.18 15.87 -20.39
C PHE A 256 -6.49 14.42 -20.77
N TRP A 257 -7.24 13.71 -19.94
CA TRP A 257 -7.60 12.31 -20.18
C TRP A 257 -8.43 12.13 -21.44
N HIS A 258 -9.41 13.00 -21.65
CA HIS A 258 -10.22 13.04 -22.86
C HIS A 258 -9.35 13.25 -24.10
N ASP A 259 -8.57 14.33 -24.13
CA ASP A 259 -7.76 14.69 -25.29
C ASP A 259 -6.69 13.63 -25.60
N PHE A 260 -6.11 13.00 -24.57
CA PHE A 260 -5.15 11.91 -24.73
C PHE A 260 -5.80 10.66 -25.33
N THR A 261 -6.92 10.22 -24.77
CA THR A 261 -7.58 8.98 -25.20
C THR A 261 -8.23 9.10 -26.57
N ASP A 262 -8.79 10.28 -26.90
CA ASP A 262 -9.28 10.58 -28.25
C ASP A 262 -8.16 10.59 -29.29
N ALA A 263 -6.99 11.10 -28.91
CA ALA A 263 -5.82 11.18 -29.76
C ALA A 263 -5.06 9.84 -29.92
N CYS A 264 -5.25 8.90 -28.98
CA CYS A 264 -4.60 7.60 -28.94
C CYS A 264 -5.63 6.46 -28.72
N PRO A 265 -6.58 6.28 -29.65
CA PRO A 265 -7.70 5.37 -29.44
C PRO A 265 -7.24 3.91 -29.34
N GLY A 266 -7.85 3.16 -28.42
CA GLY A 266 -7.61 1.73 -28.22
C GLY A 266 -6.29 1.37 -27.53
N MET A 267 -5.47 2.35 -27.17
CA MET A 267 -4.23 2.12 -26.44
C MET A 267 -4.50 1.76 -24.98
N THR A 268 -3.82 0.74 -24.45
CA THR A 268 -3.89 0.42 -23.02
C THR A 268 -3.06 1.44 -22.24
N ILE A 269 -3.65 1.98 -21.17
CA ILE A 269 -2.98 2.93 -20.27
C ILE A 269 -2.87 2.29 -18.88
N GLU A 270 -1.63 2.00 -18.50
CA GLU A 270 -1.28 1.57 -17.15
C GLU A 270 -0.72 2.77 -16.39
N THR A 271 -0.92 2.82 -15.07
CA THR A 271 -0.54 3.99 -14.27
C THR A 271 0.19 3.58 -13.00
N ARG A 272 1.16 4.40 -12.61
CA ARG A 272 1.71 4.35 -11.26
C ARG A 272 0.77 4.98 -10.22
N GLY A 273 -0.11 5.90 -10.65
CA GLY A 273 -0.81 6.81 -9.74
C GLY A 273 0.11 7.86 -9.13
N SER A 274 -0.41 8.69 -8.22
CA SER A 274 0.48 9.48 -7.36
C SER A 274 1.11 8.57 -6.30
N ASN A 275 1.97 9.12 -5.43
CA ASN A 275 2.47 8.33 -4.30
C ASN A 275 1.51 8.33 -3.09
N LEU A 276 0.36 9.00 -3.15
CA LEU A 276 -0.54 9.20 -2.02
C LEU A 276 -1.80 8.34 -2.15
N SER A 277 -2.62 8.28 -1.10
CA SER A 277 -3.90 7.58 -1.17
C SER A 277 -4.92 8.33 -2.01
N ALA A 278 -5.91 7.61 -2.54
CA ALA A 278 -6.96 8.13 -3.39
C ALA A 278 -7.68 9.34 -2.76
N GLY A 279 -7.99 9.31 -1.46
CA GLY A 279 -8.65 10.42 -0.78
C GLY A 279 -7.73 11.63 -0.63
N VAL A 280 -6.42 11.44 -0.43
CA VAL A 280 -5.47 12.55 -0.41
C VAL A 280 -5.39 13.20 -1.80
N GLU A 281 -5.24 12.41 -2.87
CA GLU A 281 -5.25 12.91 -4.25
C GLU A 281 -6.54 13.67 -4.59
N ILE A 282 -7.70 13.14 -4.17
CA ILE A 282 -9.00 13.79 -4.32
C ILE A 282 -9.04 15.10 -3.52
N ALA A 283 -8.55 15.12 -2.29
CA ALA A 283 -8.61 16.30 -1.42
C ALA A 283 -7.62 17.41 -1.81
N THR A 284 -6.42 17.08 -2.28
CA THR A 284 -5.37 18.05 -2.58
C THR A 284 -5.41 18.55 -4.02
N ASP A 285 -5.85 17.72 -4.97
CA ASP A 285 -5.81 18.06 -6.39
C ASP A 285 -7.17 17.93 -7.10
N ALA A 286 -8.20 17.38 -6.45
CA ALA A 286 -9.47 17.02 -7.09
C ALA A 286 -9.34 15.91 -8.14
N ALA A 287 -8.44 14.93 -7.89
CA ALA A 287 -8.20 13.83 -8.82
C ALA A 287 -9.51 13.11 -9.23
N PRO A 288 -9.83 12.97 -10.53
CA PRO A 288 -11.12 12.45 -10.99
C PRO A 288 -11.18 10.91 -11.01
N LEU A 289 -10.72 10.24 -9.95
CA LEU A 289 -10.60 8.78 -9.91
C LEU A 289 -11.92 8.07 -10.21
N ARG A 290 -13.03 8.56 -9.65
CA ARG A 290 -14.37 8.02 -9.90
C ARG A 290 -14.72 8.00 -11.39
N GLU A 291 -14.51 9.10 -12.08
CA GLU A 291 -14.81 9.23 -13.50
C GLU A 291 -13.91 8.33 -14.36
N LEU A 292 -12.61 8.26 -14.04
CA LEU A 292 -11.65 7.43 -14.76
C LEU A 292 -11.98 5.94 -14.58
N TYR A 293 -12.39 5.55 -13.37
CA TYR A 293 -12.73 4.17 -13.06
C TYR A 293 -14.06 3.78 -13.71
N ALA A 294 -15.08 4.63 -13.67
CA ALA A 294 -16.38 4.36 -14.28
C ALA A 294 -16.33 4.18 -15.81
N LYS A 295 -15.34 4.78 -16.47
CA LYS A 295 -15.13 4.69 -17.93
C LYS A 295 -14.08 3.66 -18.34
N ASN A 296 -13.44 2.98 -17.38
CA ASN A 296 -12.32 2.07 -17.61
C ASN A 296 -11.17 2.73 -18.38
N THR A 297 -10.94 4.02 -18.13
CA THR A 297 -9.90 4.80 -18.81
C THR A 297 -8.50 4.30 -18.47
N ILE A 298 -8.32 3.80 -17.25
CA ILE A 298 -7.04 3.37 -16.70
C ILE A 298 -7.16 2.01 -16.01
N VAL A 299 -6.05 1.30 -15.93
CA VAL A 299 -5.84 0.27 -14.90
C VAL A 299 -5.58 0.96 -13.54
N PRO A 300 -6.05 0.41 -12.40
CA PRO A 300 -5.75 0.97 -11.09
C PRO A 300 -4.26 1.19 -10.87
N PRO A 301 -3.87 2.25 -10.16
CA PRO A 301 -2.50 2.42 -9.69
C PRO A 301 -1.98 1.19 -8.94
N VAL A 302 -0.70 0.88 -9.15
CA VAL A 302 0.08 -0.03 -8.30
C VAL A 302 0.33 0.59 -6.92
N ASN A 303 0.79 -0.23 -5.96
CA ASN A 303 1.28 0.26 -4.68
C ASN A 303 2.41 1.30 -4.84
N SER A 304 2.42 2.29 -3.95
CA SER A 304 3.39 3.38 -3.99
C SER A 304 4.73 2.96 -3.37
N PRO A 305 5.87 3.51 -3.82
CA PRO A 305 7.18 3.02 -3.39
C PRO A 305 7.66 3.63 -2.07
N TRP A 306 6.77 4.16 -1.22
CA TRP A 306 7.19 4.84 0.01
C TRP A 306 8.00 3.93 0.93
N ALA A 307 7.64 2.66 0.98
CA ALA A 307 8.38 1.70 1.77
C ALA A 307 9.83 1.54 1.30
N ALA A 308 10.08 1.49 -0.01
CA ALA A 308 11.41 1.55 -0.60
C ALA A 308 12.11 2.91 -0.36
N LEU A 309 11.39 4.02 -0.48
CA LEU A 309 12.00 5.35 -0.46
C LEU A 309 12.34 5.85 0.95
N ASN A 310 11.41 5.73 1.89
CA ASN A 310 11.50 6.29 3.23
C ASN A 310 10.98 5.35 4.34
N PHE A 311 10.72 4.08 4.02
CA PHE A 311 10.19 3.09 4.95
C PHE A 311 8.82 3.45 5.52
N ASN A 312 7.99 4.21 4.81
CA ASN A 312 6.59 4.44 5.21
C ASN A 312 5.66 3.40 4.55
N THR A 313 5.61 2.20 5.13
CA THR A 313 4.73 1.12 4.64
C THR A 313 3.27 1.40 4.98
N GLY A 314 2.99 2.16 6.04
CA GLY A 314 1.61 2.50 6.40
C GLY A 314 0.91 3.33 5.31
N LEU A 315 1.60 4.34 4.79
CA LEU A 315 1.10 5.14 3.67
C LEU A 315 0.99 4.33 2.37
N GLU A 316 1.94 3.44 2.08
CA GLU A 316 1.84 2.53 0.92
C GLU A 316 0.60 1.62 1.00
N ILE A 317 0.42 0.94 2.14
CA ILE A 317 -0.69 0.01 2.37
C ILE A 317 -2.02 0.76 2.31
N ALA A 318 -2.14 1.91 2.97
CA ALA A 318 -3.35 2.74 2.92
C ALA A 318 -3.63 3.24 1.49
N ALA A 319 -2.61 3.73 0.79
CA ALA A 319 -2.76 4.22 -0.57
C ALA A 319 -3.23 3.11 -1.51
N TRP A 320 -2.58 1.96 -1.49
CA TRP A 320 -2.95 0.88 -2.38
C TRP A 320 -4.35 0.32 -2.07
N MET A 321 -4.70 0.11 -0.79
CA MET A 321 -6.06 -0.27 -0.41
C MET A 321 -7.12 0.73 -0.90
N SER A 322 -6.82 2.04 -0.84
CA SER A 322 -7.75 3.08 -1.30
C SER A 322 -7.97 3.04 -2.82
N HIS A 323 -6.92 2.80 -3.62
CA HIS A 323 -7.00 2.72 -5.08
C HIS A 323 -7.66 1.44 -5.58
N VAL A 324 -7.59 0.34 -4.82
CA VAL A 324 -8.15 -0.97 -5.20
C VAL A 324 -9.45 -1.32 -4.48
N ALA A 325 -9.99 -0.41 -3.67
CA ALA A 325 -11.33 -0.54 -3.07
C ALA A 325 -12.39 -0.78 -4.17
N GLU A 326 -12.25 -0.08 -5.30
CA GLU A 326 -12.93 -0.37 -6.55
C GLU A 326 -11.91 -0.77 -7.63
N LEU A 327 -12.36 -1.52 -8.64
CA LEU A 327 -11.55 -1.82 -9.83
C LEU A 327 -12.38 -1.43 -11.08
N PRO A 328 -11.81 -0.69 -12.05
CA PRO A 328 -12.42 -0.45 -13.35
C PRO A 328 -12.49 -1.71 -14.22
N GLY A 329 -11.66 -2.71 -13.92
CA GLY A 329 -11.65 -3.99 -14.60
C GLY A 329 -11.36 -5.12 -13.64
N ASP A 330 -10.71 -6.14 -14.16
CA ASP A 330 -10.39 -7.37 -13.43
C ASP A 330 -8.88 -7.49 -13.11
N ILE A 331 -8.11 -6.44 -13.36
CA ILE A 331 -6.67 -6.34 -13.04
C ILE A 331 -6.53 -5.72 -11.65
N PHE A 332 -5.78 -6.41 -10.79
CA PHE A 332 -5.36 -5.93 -9.48
C PHE A 332 -3.83 -5.97 -9.44
N PRO A 333 -3.16 -4.83 -9.71
CA PRO A 333 -1.72 -4.82 -9.95
C PRO A 333 -0.91 -4.55 -8.67
N PHE A 334 0.15 -5.33 -8.48
CA PHE A 334 1.18 -5.14 -7.45
C PHE A 334 2.52 -4.78 -8.14
N ARG A 335 3.34 -3.94 -7.53
CA ARG A 335 4.67 -3.58 -8.01
C ARG A 335 5.69 -3.76 -6.92
N PHE A 336 6.81 -4.40 -7.27
CA PHE A 336 7.90 -4.68 -6.35
C PHE A 336 9.21 -4.08 -6.84
N TYR A 337 9.90 -3.35 -5.95
CA TYR A 337 11.15 -2.69 -6.28
C TYR A 337 12.35 -3.63 -6.02
N THR A 338 12.90 -4.22 -7.07
CA THR A 338 14.09 -5.08 -7.01
C THR A 338 15.38 -4.27 -7.10
N HIS A 339 15.46 -3.40 -8.11
CA HIS A 339 16.62 -2.60 -8.46
C HIS A 339 16.21 -1.16 -8.81
N ASP A 340 17.15 -0.23 -8.75
CA ASP A 340 16.94 1.13 -9.23
C ASP A 340 17.92 1.40 -10.37
N PRO A 341 17.46 1.45 -11.64
CA PRO A 341 18.37 1.66 -12.75
C PRO A 341 18.84 3.12 -12.90
N TRP A 342 18.45 4.08 -12.04
CA TRP A 342 18.84 5.51 -12.17
C TRP A 342 19.57 6.05 -10.94
N TRP A 343 19.12 5.73 -9.72
CA TRP A 343 19.85 6.00 -8.49
C TRP A 343 20.71 4.80 -8.11
N LEU A 344 21.95 5.03 -7.67
CA LEU A 344 22.88 3.98 -7.23
C LEU A 344 22.40 3.26 -5.96
N ASN A 345 21.44 2.35 -6.11
CA ASN A 345 20.95 1.45 -5.10
C ASN A 345 20.28 0.22 -5.76
N SER A 346 19.97 -0.79 -4.96
CA SER A 346 19.15 -1.93 -5.34
C SER A 346 18.24 -2.27 -4.16
N PRO A 347 16.97 -1.84 -4.16
CA PRO A 347 16.14 -1.86 -2.97
C PRO A 347 16.07 -3.23 -2.28
N TRP A 348 16.02 -4.33 -3.03
CA TRP A 348 16.12 -5.68 -2.44
C TRP A 348 17.40 -5.89 -1.61
N LEU A 349 18.55 -5.49 -2.14
CA LEU A 349 19.86 -5.75 -1.54
C LEU A 349 20.18 -4.79 -0.39
N ASP A 350 19.92 -3.49 -0.55
CA ASP A 350 20.44 -2.45 0.35
C ASP A 350 19.39 -1.70 1.18
N ARG A 351 18.12 -1.63 0.74
CA ARG A 351 17.05 -0.97 1.50
C ARG A 351 16.25 -1.96 2.33
N TYR A 352 15.81 -3.04 1.70
CA TYR A 352 15.08 -4.11 2.34
C TYR A 352 16.00 -5.00 3.17
N GLY A 353 17.31 -4.98 2.87
CA GLY A 353 18.30 -5.81 3.56
C GLY A 353 18.09 -7.29 3.28
N ARG A 354 17.62 -7.63 2.07
CA ARG A 354 17.28 -8.99 1.63
C ARG A 354 16.23 -9.65 2.51
N GLN A 355 15.27 -8.85 2.97
CA GLN A 355 14.14 -9.27 3.78
C GLN A 355 12.83 -9.00 3.01
N PRO A 356 11.90 -9.96 2.94
CA PRO A 356 10.69 -9.90 2.10
C PRO A 356 9.53 -9.12 2.74
N TRP A 357 9.80 -8.16 3.64
CA TRP A 357 8.73 -7.45 4.34
C TRP A 357 7.86 -6.60 3.39
N ASP A 358 8.44 -6.09 2.30
CA ASP A 358 7.74 -5.34 1.24
C ASP A 358 7.08 -6.24 0.19
N ILE A 359 7.10 -7.56 0.42
CA ILE A 359 6.32 -8.56 -0.30
C ILE A 359 5.16 -8.99 0.60
N PHE A 360 5.47 -9.44 1.82
CA PHE A 360 4.49 -10.05 2.72
C PHE A 360 3.49 -9.06 3.30
N LEU A 361 3.89 -7.83 3.61
CA LEU A 361 2.94 -6.83 4.08
C LEU A 361 1.97 -6.41 2.96
N PRO A 362 2.41 -5.98 1.76
CA PRO A 362 1.48 -5.64 0.69
C PRO A 362 0.64 -6.84 0.21
N LEU A 363 1.24 -8.01 -0.06
CA LEU A 363 0.49 -9.16 -0.60
C LEU A 363 -0.45 -9.83 0.42
N SER A 364 -0.45 -9.38 1.68
CA SER A 364 -1.52 -9.69 2.63
C SER A 364 -2.81 -8.90 2.38
N ILE A 365 -2.81 -7.93 1.47
CA ILE A 365 -3.98 -7.11 1.16
C ILE A 365 -5.00 -7.86 0.32
N CYS A 366 -6.28 -7.64 0.62
CA CYS A 366 -7.36 -8.07 -0.25
C CYS A 366 -8.54 -7.09 -0.27
N ARG A 367 -9.34 -7.14 -1.35
CA ARG A 367 -10.62 -6.43 -1.46
C ARG A 367 -11.79 -7.40 -1.35
N VAL A 368 -12.89 -6.95 -0.75
CA VAL A 368 -14.15 -7.71 -0.68
C VAL A 368 -15.13 -7.18 -1.74
N THR A 369 -15.71 -8.09 -2.51
CA THR A 369 -16.68 -7.77 -3.57
C THR A 369 -18.12 -7.77 -3.06
N ALA A 370 -19.07 -7.32 -3.88
CA ALA A 370 -20.49 -7.20 -3.50
C ALA A 370 -21.18 -8.53 -3.14
N ASP A 371 -20.65 -9.66 -3.63
CA ASP A 371 -21.10 -11.02 -3.34
C ASP A 371 -20.37 -11.65 -2.14
N GLY A 372 -19.43 -10.94 -1.51
CA GLY A 372 -18.67 -11.41 -0.35
C GLY A 372 -17.44 -12.24 -0.69
N ALA A 373 -17.08 -12.37 -1.97
CA ALA A 373 -15.82 -12.97 -2.38
C ALA A 373 -14.63 -12.04 -2.07
N VAL A 374 -13.45 -12.64 -1.96
CA VAL A 374 -12.19 -11.94 -1.75
C VAL A 374 -11.40 -11.93 -3.06
N GLN A 375 -10.86 -10.77 -3.41
CA GLN A 375 -9.94 -10.63 -4.54
C GLN A 375 -8.58 -10.14 -4.05
N THR A 376 -7.54 -10.76 -4.59
CA THR A 376 -6.13 -10.49 -4.31
C THR A 376 -5.43 -10.00 -5.57
N PRO A 377 -4.21 -9.45 -5.45
CA PRO A 377 -3.42 -9.07 -6.62
C PRO A 377 -3.31 -10.22 -7.62
N ASN A 378 -3.34 -9.91 -8.91
CA ASN A 378 -3.27 -10.92 -9.97
C ASN A 378 -2.31 -10.52 -11.09
N SER A 379 -1.57 -9.42 -10.92
CA SER A 379 -0.51 -8.99 -11.82
C SER A 379 0.64 -8.39 -11.03
N ILE A 380 1.88 -8.60 -11.48
CA ILE A 380 3.09 -8.09 -10.81
C ILE A 380 3.91 -7.26 -11.78
N ALA A 381 4.42 -6.11 -11.35
CA ALA A 381 5.45 -5.34 -12.03
C ALA A 381 6.76 -5.31 -11.21
N PHE A 382 7.91 -5.47 -11.86
CA PHE A 382 9.22 -5.45 -11.21
C PHE A 382 10.02 -4.24 -11.63
N LEU A 383 10.28 -3.33 -10.69
CA LEU A 383 11.15 -2.20 -10.93
C LEU A 383 12.52 -2.38 -10.25
N SER A 384 13.60 -2.64 -10.97
CA SER A 384 13.66 -3.09 -12.36
C SER A 384 14.43 -4.41 -12.45
N ALA A 385 14.44 -5.05 -13.61
CA ALA A 385 15.23 -6.25 -13.83
C ALA A 385 16.74 -5.97 -13.85
N ASP A 386 17.16 -4.75 -14.21
CA ASP A 386 18.55 -4.31 -14.23
C ASP A 386 18.89 -3.29 -13.14
N ASP A 387 20.16 -3.25 -12.75
CA ASP A 387 20.68 -2.27 -11.79
C ASP A 387 21.15 -0.97 -12.45
N SER A 388 21.58 0.01 -11.64
CA SER A 388 21.98 1.34 -12.12
C SER A 388 23.16 1.35 -13.10
N LEU A 389 23.87 0.22 -13.24
CA LEU A 389 25.00 0.01 -14.15
C LEU A 389 24.62 -0.89 -15.34
N GLY A 390 23.35 -1.26 -15.50
CA GLY A 390 22.86 -2.11 -16.59
C GLY A 390 23.17 -3.60 -16.40
N ARG A 391 23.48 -4.05 -15.18
CA ARG A 391 23.71 -5.48 -14.93
C ARG A 391 22.38 -6.16 -14.65
N LEU A 392 22.24 -7.41 -15.09
CA LEU A 392 21.10 -8.30 -14.81
C LEU A 392 21.54 -9.41 -13.82
N PRO A 393 21.68 -9.10 -12.51
CA PRO A 393 22.21 -10.06 -11.55
C PRO A 393 21.19 -11.17 -11.25
N ASP A 394 21.55 -12.43 -11.55
CA ASP A 394 20.73 -13.61 -11.21
C ASP A 394 20.38 -13.73 -9.71
N GLN A 395 21.17 -13.09 -8.85
CA GLN A 395 20.99 -13.15 -7.40
C GLN A 395 19.58 -12.71 -6.99
N VAL A 396 19.07 -11.61 -7.53
CA VAL A 396 17.81 -11.03 -7.06
C VAL A 396 16.61 -11.89 -7.43
N PRO A 397 16.42 -12.34 -8.69
CA PRO A 397 15.36 -13.28 -9.02
C PRO A 397 15.42 -14.57 -8.18
N ARG A 398 16.62 -15.13 -7.96
CA ARG A 398 16.81 -16.35 -7.16
C ARG A 398 16.39 -16.19 -5.69
N GLU A 399 16.52 -14.99 -5.14
CA GLU A 399 16.14 -14.70 -3.75
C GLU A 399 14.67 -14.27 -3.62
N VAL A 400 14.14 -13.51 -4.57
CA VAL A 400 12.80 -12.92 -4.50
C VAL A 400 11.69 -13.88 -4.91
N ILE A 401 11.89 -14.68 -5.96
CA ILE A 401 10.85 -15.57 -6.52
C ILE A 401 10.23 -16.50 -5.47
N PRO A 402 11.01 -17.20 -4.61
CA PRO A 402 10.44 -18.07 -3.58
C PRO A 402 9.49 -17.34 -2.61
N HIS A 403 9.79 -16.09 -2.27
CA HIS A 403 8.94 -15.28 -1.38
C HIS A 403 7.63 -14.86 -2.05
N LEU A 404 7.64 -14.65 -3.38
CA LEU A 404 6.41 -14.39 -4.12
C LEU A 404 5.52 -15.62 -4.17
N PHE A 405 6.07 -16.80 -4.48
CA PHE A 405 5.31 -18.05 -4.42
C PHE A 405 4.67 -18.25 -3.04
N GLU A 406 5.45 -18.08 -1.97
CA GLU A 406 4.94 -18.16 -0.60
C GLU A 406 3.81 -17.17 -0.34
N ALA A 407 3.95 -15.91 -0.76
CA ALA A 407 2.91 -14.90 -0.56
C ALA A 407 1.62 -15.18 -1.34
N PHE A 408 1.72 -15.64 -2.59
CA PHE A 408 0.56 -15.91 -3.45
C PHE A 408 -0.13 -17.23 -3.15
N ASP A 409 0.61 -18.29 -2.81
CA ASP A 409 0.02 -19.58 -2.44
C ASP A 409 -0.74 -19.49 -1.10
N ASN A 410 -0.37 -18.52 -0.26
CA ASN A 410 -1.04 -18.23 1.01
C ASN A 410 -1.78 -16.89 1.00
N ALA A 411 -2.17 -16.39 -0.18
CA ALA A 411 -2.88 -15.13 -0.32
C ALA A 411 -4.24 -15.17 0.41
N PRO A 412 -4.76 -14.01 0.88
CA PRO A 412 -6.02 -13.99 1.62
C PRO A 412 -7.18 -14.61 0.83
N ASP A 413 -7.95 -15.49 1.47
CA ASP A 413 -9.16 -16.11 0.90
C ASP A 413 -10.45 -15.73 1.64
N ALA A 414 -10.32 -15.00 2.74
CA ALA A 414 -11.42 -14.46 3.54
C ALA A 414 -11.04 -13.09 4.13
N PRO A 415 -12.03 -12.25 4.50
CA PRO A 415 -11.76 -10.97 5.15
C PRO A 415 -10.92 -11.11 6.42
N GLY A 416 -9.96 -10.20 6.62
CA GLY A 416 -9.15 -10.15 7.84
C GLY A 416 -9.94 -9.69 9.08
N PRO A 417 -9.31 -9.66 10.26
CA PRO A 417 -9.94 -9.19 11.49
C PRO A 417 -10.43 -7.74 11.41
N LEU A 418 -9.77 -6.89 10.62
CA LEU A 418 -10.14 -5.50 10.40
C LEU A 418 -10.49 -5.29 8.93
N VAL A 419 -11.60 -4.61 8.66
CA VAL A 419 -12.07 -4.30 7.31
C VAL A 419 -12.36 -2.82 7.18
N LEU A 420 -11.65 -2.15 6.27
CA LEU A 420 -11.89 -0.76 5.92
C LEU A 420 -13.13 -0.64 5.03
N VAL A 421 -14.12 0.13 5.46
CA VAL A 421 -15.25 0.54 4.60
C VAL A 421 -14.88 1.86 3.94
N TYR A 422 -14.37 1.79 2.71
CA TYR A 422 -13.77 2.94 2.02
C TYR A 422 -14.80 3.75 1.22
N PRO A 423 -14.99 5.04 1.51
CA PRO A 423 -15.98 5.93 0.86
C PRO A 423 -15.51 6.48 -0.49
N PHE A 424 -15.26 5.59 -1.45
CA PHE A 424 -14.66 5.92 -2.75
C PHE A 424 -15.44 7.03 -3.50
N ASP A 425 -16.75 6.86 -3.66
CA ASP A 425 -17.60 7.84 -4.35
C ASP A 425 -17.88 9.07 -3.48
N GLU A 426 -18.10 8.86 -2.18
CA GLU A 426 -18.47 9.95 -1.28
C GLU A 426 -17.33 10.94 -1.06
N TYR A 427 -16.06 10.51 -1.10
CA TYR A 427 -14.92 11.43 -1.09
C TYR A 427 -14.92 12.37 -2.30
N SER A 428 -15.26 11.87 -3.49
CA SER A 428 -15.42 12.72 -4.68
C SER A 428 -16.55 13.76 -4.49
N GLU A 429 -17.68 13.35 -3.90
CA GLU A 429 -18.80 14.26 -3.60
C GLU A 429 -18.44 15.29 -2.53
N LEU A 430 -17.68 14.90 -1.50
CA LEU A 430 -17.24 15.83 -0.46
C LEU A 430 -16.22 16.84 -0.95
N VAL A 431 -15.54 16.61 -2.07
CA VAL A 431 -14.63 17.62 -2.63
C VAL A 431 -15.31 18.51 -3.67
N ARG A 432 -16.22 17.95 -4.47
CA ARG A 432 -16.76 18.62 -5.68
C ARG A 432 -18.26 18.91 -5.64
N GLY A 433 -18.99 18.28 -4.73
CA GLY A 433 -20.42 18.46 -4.54
C GLY A 433 -20.78 19.85 -4.01
N HIS A 434 -22.03 20.00 -3.58
CA HIS A 434 -22.55 21.28 -3.08
C HIS A 434 -21.96 21.66 -1.71
N ASP A 435 -21.80 20.70 -0.80
CA ASP A 435 -21.25 20.91 0.55
C ASP A 435 -19.82 20.35 0.63
N ARG A 436 -18.83 21.20 0.34
CA ARG A 436 -17.44 20.79 0.11
C ARG A 436 -16.62 20.79 1.41
N HIS A 437 -15.98 19.66 1.68
CA HIS A 437 -15.19 19.33 2.87
C HIS A 437 -13.90 18.56 2.53
N PRO A 438 -13.01 19.08 1.65
CA PRO A 438 -11.74 18.41 1.34
C PRO A 438 -10.83 18.24 2.57
N ASP A 439 -10.96 19.11 3.58
CA ASP A 439 -10.24 19.02 4.85
C ASP A 439 -10.57 17.73 5.61
N LEU A 440 -11.82 17.27 5.53
CA LEU A 440 -12.26 16.04 6.19
C LEU A 440 -11.74 14.79 5.47
N VAL A 441 -11.81 14.81 4.13
CA VAL A 441 -11.30 13.72 3.28
C VAL A 441 -9.79 13.55 3.49
N PHE A 442 -9.02 14.65 3.45
CA PHE A 442 -7.58 14.61 3.70
C PHE A 442 -7.27 14.05 5.09
N ASN A 443 -7.96 14.55 6.13
CA ASN A 443 -7.68 14.16 7.51
C ASN A 443 -7.91 12.67 7.74
N GLU A 444 -9.05 12.13 7.31
CA GLU A 444 -9.38 10.72 7.52
C GLU A 444 -8.43 9.80 6.75
N ASP A 445 -8.19 10.06 5.46
CA ASP A 445 -7.39 9.17 4.63
C ASP A 445 -5.90 9.21 5.03
N PHE A 446 -5.35 10.40 5.30
CA PHE A 446 -3.96 10.53 5.76
C PHE A 446 -3.76 9.93 7.17
N PHE A 447 -4.71 10.12 8.09
CA PHE A 447 -4.66 9.52 9.43
C PHE A 447 -4.66 7.99 9.36
N LEU A 448 -5.41 7.39 8.44
CA LEU A 448 -5.42 5.94 8.26
C LEU A 448 -4.02 5.39 7.98
N GLY A 449 -3.27 6.02 7.06
CA GLY A 449 -1.88 5.65 6.77
C GLY A 449 -0.98 5.68 8.01
N GLU A 450 -1.11 6.71 8.85
CA GLU A 450 -0.36 6.82 10.11
C GLU A 450 -0.76 5.73 11.13
N THR A 451 -2.05 5.34 11.20
CA THR A 451 -2.47 4.27 12.12
C THR A 451 -1.88 2.90 11.73
N ILE A 452 -1.77 2.62 10.44
CA ILE A 452 -1.14 1.40 9.92
C ILE A 452 0.38 1.45 10.15
N GLN A 453 0.99 2.62 9.93
CA GLN A 453 2.41 2.85 10.22
C GLN A 453 2.76 2.59 11.69
N CYS A 454 1.80 2.83 12.60
CA CYS A 454 1.88 2.56 14.03
C CYS A 454 1.42 1.14 14.46
N GLY A 455 1.27 0.22 13.49
CA GLY A 455 1.03 -1.20 13.75
C GLY A 455 -0.44 -1.62 13.86
N THR A 456 -1.39 -0.81 13.38
CA THR A 456 -2.79 -1.26 13.21
C THR A 456 -2.85 -2.34 12.12
N PRO A 457 -3.32 -3.58 12.40
CA PRO A 457 -3.29 -4.69 11.44
C PRO A 457 -4.44 -4.63 10.42
N LEU A 458 -4.42 -3.61 9.56
CA LEU A 458 -5.43 -3.37 8.54
C LEU A 458 -4.89 -3.68 7.14
N ASN A 459 -5.51 -4.65 6.49
CA ASN A 459 -5.14 -5.15 5.15
C ASN A 459 -6.36 -5.53 4.30
N THR A 460 -7.59 -5.35 4.79
CA THR A 460 -8.80 -5.70 4.03
C THR A 460 -9.63 -4.44 3.75
N VAL A 461 -10.10 -4.29 2.51
CA VAL A 461 -10.90 -3.13 2.09
C VAL A 461 -12.19 -3.55 1.36
N ILE A 462 -13.25 -2.79 1.56
CA ILE A 462 -14.49 -2.85 0.79
C ILE A 462 -14.95 -1.42 0.47
N SER A 463 -15.25 -1.13 -0.79
CA SER A 463 -15.87 0.16 -1.13
C SER A 463 -17.28 0.28 -0.55
N THR A 464 -17.73 1.49 -0.24
CA THR A 464 -19.13 1.74 0.18
C THR A 464 -20.14 1.21 -0.84
N GLY A 465 -19.84 1.27 -2.15
CA GLY A 465 -20.66 0.69 -3.21
C GLY A 465 -20.85 -0.82 -3.08
N ASN A 466 -19.76 -1.57 -2.92
CA ASN A 466 -19.82 -3.03 -2.70
C ASN A 466 -20.42 -3.37 -1.33
N PHE A 467 -20.09 -2.59 -0.29
CA PHE A 467 -20.60 -2.76 1.07
C PHE A 467 -22.12 -2.64 1.15
N ARG A 468 -22.73 -1.64 0.49
CA ARG A 468 -24.19 -1.50 0.44
C ARG A 468 -24.87 -2.71 -0.19
N ARG A 469 -24.33 -3.22 -1.30
CA ARG A 469 -24.85 -4.42 -1.99
C ARG A 469 -24.71 -5.68 -1.13
N LEU A 470 -23.57 -5.83 -0.48
CA LEU A 470 -23.28 -6.95 0.42
C LEU A 470 -24.21 -6.95 1.65
N ALA A 471 -24.43 -5.78 2.25
CA ALA A 471 -25.36 -5.65 3.37
C ALA A 471 -26.80 -6.01 2.95
N ALA A 472 -27.23 -5.57 1.76
CA ALA A 472 -28.56 -5.85 1.23
C ALA A 472 -28.79 -7.33 0.88
N SER A 473 -27.73 -8.07 0.50
CA SER A 473 -27.84 -9.50 0.20
C SER A 473 -27.93 -10.38 1.45
N GLY A 474 -27.63 -9.82 2.63
CA GLY A 474 -27.60 -10.57 3.90
C GLY A 474 -26.36 -11.45 4.07
N ASN A 475 -25.33 -11.28 3.24
CA ASN A 475 -24.08 -12.04 3.35
C ASN A 475 -23.42 -11.82 4.74
N THR A 476 -22.80 -12.86 5.28
CA THR A 476 -22.23 -12.91 6.63
C THR A 476 -20.71 -12.90 6.68
N CYS A 477 -20.01 -12.72 5.56
CA CYS A 477 -18.56 -12.82 5.49
C CYS A 477 -17.81 -11.77 6.33
N LEU A 478 -18.48 -10.67 6.72
CA LEU A 478 -17.91 -9.61 7.55
C LEU A 478 -18.23 -9.74 9.05
N ASP A 479 -18.99 -10.77 9.46
CA ASP A 479 -19.52 -10.87 10.84
C ASP A 479 -18.42 -11.06 11.89
N ALA A 480 -17.30 -11.64 11.48
CA ALA A 480 -16.12 -11.85 12.32
C ALA A 480 -15.23 -10.61 12.44
N SER A 481 -15.39 -9.65 11.53
CA SER A 481 -14.50 -8.50 11.38
C SER A 481 -14.97 -7.32 12.21
N ILE A 482 -14.02 -6.43 12.52
CA ILE A 482 -14.28 -5.10 13.05
C ILE A 482 -14.22 -4.15 11.86
N LEU A 483 -15.33 -3.45 11.62
CA LEU A 483 -15.39 -2.45 10.56
C LEU A 483 -14.66 -1.18 11.00
N ILE A 484 -13.73 -0.71 10.16
CA ILE A 484 -13.05 0.57 10.32
C ILE A 484 -13.71 1.54 9.36
N ILE A 485 -14.45 2.51 9.90
CA ILE A 485 -15.39 3.35 9.14
C ILE A 485 -15.04 4.83 9.33
N PRO A 486 -14.67 5.57 8.26
CA PRO A 486 -14.54 7.01 8.36
C PRO A 486 -15.90 7.67 8.66
N ILE A 487 -15.94 8.71 9.48
CA ILE A 487 -17.20 9.39 9.84
C ILE A 487 -17.89 9.95 8.60
N THR A 488 -17.13 10.50 7.64
CA THR A 488 -17.68 11.00 6.37
C THR A 488 -18.49 9.96 5.61
N ALA A 489 -18.13 8.66 5.67
CA ALA A 489 -18.89 7.59 5.01
C ALA A 489 -20.32 7.49 5.54
N THR A 490 -20.54 7.88 6.80
CA THR A 490 -21.84 7.83 7.48
C THR A 490 -22.77 8.98 7.08
N ALA A 491 -22.24 10.03 6.44
CA ALA A 491 -23.04 11.17 5.97
C ALA A 491 -23.96 10.78 4.80
N ASN A 492 -23.61 9.75 4.03
CA ASN A 492 -24.48 9.19 3.00
C ASN A 492 -25.56 8.30 3.66
N PRO A 493 -26.87 8.61 3.49
CA PRO A 493 -27.94 7.84 4.12
C PRO A 493 -27.97 6.36 3.73
N ALA A 494 -27.61 6.03 2.48
CA ALA A 494 -27.59 4.64 2.02
C ALA A 494 -26.46 3.83 2.70
N ASN A 495 -25.31 4.47 2.97
CA ASN A 495 -24.24 3.86 3.75
C ASN A 495 -24.69 3.64 5.19
N TRP A 496 -25.36 4.63 5.79
CA TRP A 496 -25.86 4.50 7.16
C TRP A 496 -26.85 3.33 7.32
N VAL A 497 -27.74 3.10 6.35
CA VAL A 497 -28.62 1.91 6.34
C VAL A 497 -27.83 0.60 6.30
N ALA A 498 -26.81 0.51 5.45
CA ALA A 498 -25.95 -0.68 5.38
C ALA A 498 -25.17 -0.91 6.69
N ILE A 499 -24.60 0.16 7.25
CA ILE A 499 -23.86 0.11 8.53
C ILE A 499 -24.77 -0.37 9.65
N THR A 500 -25.94 0.25 9.81
CA THR A 500 -26.90 -0.13 10.87
C THR A 500 -27.43 -1.55 10.69
N THR A 501 -27.59 -2.04 9.46
CA THR A 501 -27.94 -3.43 9.18
C THR A 501 -26.93 -4.40 9.77
N LEU A 502 -25.63 -4.16 9.58
CA LEU A 502 -24.57 -5.01 10.13
C LEU A 502 -24.44 -4.84 11.66
N LEU A 503 -24.55 -3.61 12.18
CA LEU A 503 -24.54 -3.38 13.63
C LEU A 503 -25.70 -4.12 14.32
N ASN A 504 -26.89 -4.15 13.73
CA ASN A 504 -28.03 -4.90 14.29
C ASN A 504 -27.79 -6.42 14.33
N ARG A 505 -26.86 -6.93 13.50
CA ARG A 505 -26.42 -8.33 13.50
C ARG A 505 -25.30 -8.62 14.50
N GLY A 506 -24.80 -7.61 15.21
CA GLY A 506 -23.73 -7.76 16.20
C GLY A 506 -22.33 -7.48 15.66
N VAL A 507 -22.20 -7.07 14.40
CA VAL A 507 -20.90 -6.63 13.84
C VAL A 507 -20.39 -5.44 14.64
N LYS A 508 -19.08 -5.39 14.86
CA LYS A 508 -18.42 -4.34 15.64
C LYS A 508 -17.84 -3.28 14.70
N ALA A 509 -17.75 -2.04 15.17
CA ALA A 509 -17.19 -0.96 14.36
C ALA A 509 -16.39 0.07 15.16
N ILE A 510 -15.34 0.59 14.54
CA ILE A 510 -14.61 1.78 14.98
C ILE A 510 -14.87 2.87 13.96
N PHE A 511 -15.56 3.92 14.41
CA PHE A 511 -15.75 5.13 13.62
C PHE A 511 -14.59 6.08 13.87
N TYR A 512 -13.95 6.56 12.82
CA TYR A 512 -12.81 7.48 12.94
C TYR A 512 -12.96 8.73 12.08
N GLY A 513 -12.41 9.85 12.54
CA GLY A 513 -12.56 11.15 11.86
C GLY A 513 -13.13 12.21 12.79
N THR A 514 -13.64 13.29 12.21
CA THR A 514 -14.33 14.35 12.95
C THR A 514 -15.84 14.15 12.93
N LEU A 515 -16.53 14.53 14.01
CA LEU A 515 -17.98 14.41 14.13
C LEU A 515 -18.77 15.44 13.29
N ARG A 516 -18.10 16.30 12.50
CA ARG A 516 -18.74 17.42 11.78
C ARG A 516 -19.92 16.97 10.92
N LEU A 517 -19.75 15.87 10.18
CA LEU A 517 -20.77 15.29 9.30
C LEU A 517 -21.45 14.02 9.88
N ALA A 518 -21.22 13.71 11.16
CA ALA A 518 -21.85 12.56 11.79
C ALA A 518 -23.38 12.75 11.88
N PRO A 519 -24.19 11.77 11.44
CA PRO A 519 -25.64 11.86 11.58
C PRO A 519 -26.05 11.85 13.07
N PRO A 520 -27.18 12.47 13.43
CA PRO A 520 -27.67 12.50 14.81
C PRO A 520 -27.79 11.12 15.47
N GLU A 521 -28.16 10.11 14.69
CA GLU A 521 -28.29 8.71 15.11
C GLU A 521 -26.94 8.13 15.53
N LEU A 522 -25.86 8.43 14.81
CA LEU A 522 -24.51 8.02 15.17
C LEU A 522 -24.03 8.71 16.45
N LEU A 523 -24.31 10.01 16.60
CA LEU A 523 -24.01 10.75 17.82
C LEU A 523 -24.73 10.15 19.03
N ALA A 524 -26.01 9.80 18.86
CA ALA A 524 -26.79 9.13 19.90
C ALA A 524 -26.23 7.74 20.24
N LEU A 525 -25.90 6.94 19.23
CA LEU A 525 -25.30 5.61 19.39
C LEU A 525 -23.97 5.66 20.17
N LEU A 526 -23.12 6.65 19.88
CA LEU A 526 -21.84 6.86 20.56
C LEU A 526 -21.99 7.58 21.90
N GLY A 527 -23.17 8.15 22.20
CA GLY A 527 -23.40 8.98 23.37
C GLY A 527 -22.63 10.31 23.34
N LEU A 528 -22.37 10.86 22.15
CA LEU A 528 -21.56 12.07 21.93
C LEU A 528 -22.41 13.27 21.50
N ARG A 529 -21.85 14.47 21.68
CA ARG A 529 -22.41 15.74 21.21
C ARG A 529 -21.29 16.60 20.63
N ARG A 530 -21.66 17.49 19.72
CA ARG A 530 -20.78 18.54 19.19
C ARG A 530 -20.84 19.76 20.11
N ALA A 531 -19.68 20.31 20.43
CA ALA A 531 -19.50 21.57 21.14
C ALA A 531 -18.57 22.48 20.32
N SER A 532 -18.25 23.67 20.82
CA SER A 532 -17.30 24.57 20.16
C SER A 532 -15.95 23.89 19.92
N ALA A 533 -15.37 24.10 18.76
CA ALA A 533 -14.08 23.54 18.40
C ALA A 533 -12.96 24.06 19.32
N VAL A 534 -12.04 23.16 19.72
CA VAL A 534 -10.79 23.50 20.42
C VAL A 534 -9.62 23.28 19.46
N THR A 535 -8.76 24.27 19.31
CA THR A 535 -7.60 24.27 18.41
C THR A 535 -6.33 24.68 19.17
N GLY A 536 -5.16 24.48 18.57
CA GLY A 536 -3.88 24.77 19.19
C GLY A 536 -3.43 23.68 20.16
N GLN A 537 -2.61 24.06 21.14
CA GLN A 537 -1.97 23.10 22.04
C GLN A 537 -2.98 22.49 23.03
N VAL A 538 -2.99 21.16 23.13
CA VAL A 538 -3.82 20.39 24.07
C VAL A 538 -2.99 19.34 24.80
N THR A 539 -3.42 18.97 26.00
CA THR A 539 -2.87 17.81 26.73
C THR A 539 -3.81 16.61 26.60
N ILE A 540 -3.28 15.48 26.15
CA ILE A 540 -3.98 14.22 26.02
C ILE A 540 -3.84 13.39 27.29
N SER A 541 -4.92 12.72 27.68
CA SER A 541 -4.95 11.77 28.79
C SER A 541 -5.78 10.56 28.38
N SER A 542 -5.16 9.39 28.44
CA SER A 542 -5.69 8.11 28.00
C SER A 542 -5.81 7.13 29.16
N SER A 543 -6.89 6.35 29.18
CA SER A 543 -7.04 5.17 30.04
C SER A 543 -6.87 3.86 29.26
N LEU A 544 -6.52 3.94 27.97
CA LEU A 544 -6.27 2.76 27.15
C LEU A 544 -4.90 2.14 27.50
N PRO A 545 -4.71 0.83 27.28
CA PRO A 545 -3.43 0.17 27.51
C PRO A 545 -2.38 0.70 26.53
N ALA A 546 -1.54 1.62 26.98
CA ALA A 546 -0.48 2.23 26.17
C ALA A 546 0.77 1.35 26.16
N ASP A 547 1.53 1.42 25.07
CA ASP A 547 2.85 0.80 24.94
C ASP A 547 3.81 1.20 26.07
N THR A 548 4.79 0.34 26.33
CA THR A 548 5.79 0.53 27.39
C THR A 548 7.17 0.80 26.83
N PHE A 549 7.87 1.76 27.44
CA PHE A 549 9.21 2.15 27.03
C PHE A 549 10.19 2.03 28.20
N GLU A 550 11.37 1.45 27.95
CA GLU A 550 12.42 1.32 28.97
C GLU A 550 13.03 2.67 29.36
N GLN A 551 13.16 3.58 28.41
CA GLN A 551 13.68 4.94 28.60
C GLN A 551 12.72 6.01 28.09
N GLY A 552 12.30 6.89 29.00
CA GLY A 552 11.41 8.00 28.67
C GLY A 552 9.95 7.58 28.54
N GLN A 553 9.12 8.51 28.08
CA GLN A 553 7.68 8.33 27.86
C GLN A 553 7.24 9.19 26.68
N PRO A 554 6.21 8.78 25.92
CA PRO A 554 5.64 9.63 24.88
C PRO A 554 5.16 10.96 25.45
N ALA A 555 5.22 12.02 24.65
CA ALA A 555 4.66 13.30 25.02
C ALA A 555 3.15 13.18 25.25
N ARG A 556 2.64 13.95 26.20
CA ARG A 556 1.18 14.12 26.40
C ARG A 556 0.63 15.31 25.62
N LEU A 557 1.50 16.06 24.96
CA LEU A 557 1.15 17.28 24.25
C LEU A 557 0.76 16.98 22.81
N LEU A 558 -0.26 17.63 22.26
CA LEU A 558 -0.56 17.58 20.84
C LEU A 558 -0.95 18.97 20.34
N HIS A 559 -0.57 19.33 19.11
CA HIS A 559 -0.98 20.57 18.47
C HIS A 559 -2.14 20.29 17.51
N VAL A 560 -3.34 20.77 17.86
CA VAL A 560 -4.52 20.66 17.01
C VAL A 560 -4.47 21.75 15.94
N LEU A 561 -4.01 21.37 14.75
CA LEU A 561 -3.90 22.25 13.59
C LEU A 561 -5.11 22.03 12.66
N PRO A 562 -6.04 23.00 12.55
CA PRO A 562 -7.31 22.80 11.84
C PRO A 562 -7.17 22.30 10.41
N GLN A 563 -6.14 22.78 9.71
CA GLN A 563 -5.90 22.46 8.31
C GLN A 563 -5.44 21.01 8.06
N PHE A 564 -5.01 20.28 9.09
CA PHE A 564 -4.64 18.85 8.95
C PHE A 564 -5.63 17.93 9.67
N MET A 565 -6.54 18.48 10.48
CA MET A 565 -7.36 17.72 11.43
C MET A 565 -8.87 17.83 11.18
N GLY A 566 -9.26 18.29 9.99
CA GLY A 566 -10.67 18.50 9.67
C GLY A 566 -11.31 19.46 10.66
N GLY A 567 -10.63 20.57 10.98
CA GLY A 567 -11.05 21.54 11.99
C GLY A 567 -10.48 21.27 13.39
N GLY A 568 -11.21 21.71 14.43
CA GLY A 568 -10.81 21.52 15.82
C GLY A 568 -11.54 20.36 16.50
N LEU A 569 -11.22 20.17 17.79
CA LEU A 569 -11.85 19.16 18.62
C LEU A 569 -13.22 19.63 19.12
N GLU A 570 -14.30 18.95 18.68
CA GLU A 570 -15.68 19.34 19.00
C GLU A 570 -16.41 18.35 19.91
N ALA A 571 -15.91 17.11 20.01
CA ALA A 571 -16.63 16.03 20.68
C ALA A 571 -16.71 16.24 22.20
N THR A 572 -17.91 16.08 22.75
CA THR A 572 -18.20 16.01 24.19
C THR A 572 -19.05 14.79 24.48
N ALA A 573 -18.93 14.23 25.69
CA ALA A 573 -19.64 13.03 26.09
C ALA A 573 -20.92 13.35 26.86
N THR A 574 -21.95 12.53 26.63
CA THR A 574 -23.09 12.37 27.53
C THR A 574 -22.81 11.26 28.55
N SER A 575 -23.74 11.01 29.48
CA SER A 575 -23.65 9.87 30.39
C SER A 575 -23.70 8.50 29.69
N ALA A 576 -24.14 8.45 28.42
CA ALA A 576 -24.23 7.22 27.65
C ALA A 576 -22.87 6.75 27.07
N ALA A 577 -21.88 7.64 26.95
CA ALA A 577 -20.55 7.30 26.43
C ALA A 577 -19.60 6.84 27.54
N GLN A 578 -18.76 5.85 27.24
CA GLN A 578 -17.58 5.55 28.04
C GLN A 578 -16.35 6.19 27.38
N VAL A 579 -15.89 7.31 27.95
CA VAL A 579 -14.73 8.05 27.43
C VAL A 579 -13.44 7.34 27.83
N CYS A 580 -12.61 7.02 26.84
CA CYS A 580 -11.30 6.37 27.04
C CYS A 580 -10.15 7.37 26.95
N VAL A 581 -10.29 8.40 26.10
CA VAL A 581 -9.24 9.41 25.88
C VAL A 581 -9.86 10.80 25.81
N HIS A 582 -9.24 11.76 26.47
CA HIS A 582 -9.65 13.16 26.42
C HIS A 582 -8.48 14.10 26.14
N ALA A 583 -8.78 15.16 25.41
CA ALA A 583 -7.92 16.32 25.24
C ALA A 583 -8.38 17.44 26.19
N ARG A 584 -7.42 18.17 26.76
CA ARG A 584 -7.67 19.31 27.65
C ARG A 584 -6.92 20.56 27.18
N GLN A 585 -7.62 21.69 27.19
CA GLN A 585 -7.04 23.02 27.03
C GLN A 585 -7.67 23.95 28.08
N GLY A 586 -6.91 24.35 29.10
CA GLY A 586 -7.44 25.07 30.25
C GLY A 586 -8.56 24.29 30.95
N ASN A 587 -9.77 24.86 30.96
CA ASN A 587 -10.98 24.24 31.52
C ASN A 587 -11.82 23.47 30.47
N LEU A 588 -11.45 23.55 29.19
CA LEU A 588 -12.16 22.84 28.13
C LEU A 588 -11.66 21.40 28.04
N ARG A 589 -12.62 20.46 27.92
CA ARG A 589 -12.37 19.04 27.71
C ARG A 589 -13.08 18.57 26.44
N ARG A 590 -12.38 17.81 25.61
CA ARG A 590 -12.92 17.19 24.40
C ARG A 590 -12.62 15.70 24.38
N VAL A 591 -13.56 14.91 23.87
CA VAL A 591 -13.41 13.47 23.69
C VAL A 591 -12.51 13.24 22.48
N VAL A 592 -11.48 12.41 22.65
CA VAL A 592 -10.62 11.95 21.54
C VAL A 592 -10.96 10.52 21.19
N ALA A 593 -11.25 9.68 22.19
CA ALA A 593 -11.75 8.34 21.95
C ALA A 593 -12.77 7.93 23.01
N SER A 594 -13.77 7.19 22.58
CA SER A 594 -14.83 6.67 23.45
C SER A 594 -15.41 5.39 22.87
N ARG A 595 -16.08 4.61 23.72
CA ARG A 595 -16.88 3.47 23.30
C ARG A 595 -18.32 3.58 23.80
N SER A 596 -19.20 2.93 23.06
CA SER A 596 -20.55 2.61 23.51
C SER A 596 -20.49 1.71 24.75
N ARG A 597 -21.48 1.83 25.65
CA ARG A 597 -21.53 1.04 26.89
C ARG A 597 -21.65 -0.47 26.66
N ASN A 598 -22.25 -0.89 25.54
CA ASN A 598 -22.31 -2.30 25.16
C ASN A 598 -21.00 -2.81 24.54
N GLY A 599 -20.00 -1.94 24.33
CA GLY A 599 -18.70 -2.29 23.76
C GLY A 599 -18.73 -2.66 22.28
N GLN A 600 -19.84 -2.44 21.58
CA GLN A 600 -19.98 -2.85 20.17
C GLN A 600 -19.33 -1.86 19.21
N VAL A 601 -19.43 -0.56 19.51
CA VAL A 601 -18.89 0.51 18.68
C VAL A 601 -17.98 1.45 19.46
N ALA A 602 -16.95 1.97 18.79
CA ALA A 602 -16.06 2.99 19.30
C ALA A 602 -15.95 4.19 18.35
N PHE A 603 -15.52 5.32 18.89
CA PHE A 603 -15.18 6.53 18.19
C PHE A 603 -13.72 6.89 18.45
N LEU A 604 -13.02 7.33 17.40
CA LEU A 604 -11.67 7.86 17.46
C LEU A 604 -11.55 9.15 16.61
N GLN A 605 -11.15 10.24 17.24
CA GLN A 605 -10.81 11.45 16.50
C GLN A 605 -9.52 11.23 15.70
N ALA A 606 -9.56 11.52 14.40
CA ALA A 606 -8.38 11.47 13.52
C ALA A 606 -7.42 12.64 13.82
N LEU A 607 -6.42 12.39 14.66
CA LEU A 607 -5.43 13.37 15.09
C LEU A 607 -4.05 13.02 14.57
N LEU A 608 -3.41 13.98 13.91
CA LEU A 608 -2.07 13.83 13.38
C LEU A 608 -1.03 14.47 14.31
N PRO A 609 0.20 13.93 14.43
CA PRO A 609 1.25 14.52 15.25
C PRO A 609 1.91 15.73 14.53
N ALA A 610 1.11 16.69 14.07
CA ALA A 610 1.57 17.78 13.21
C ALA A 610 2.48 18.78 13.94
N ASN A 611 3.51 19.25 13.24
CA ASN A 611 4.40 20.30 13.70
C ASN A 611 3.74 21.68 13.49
N PRO A 612 3.59 22.52 14.54
CA PRO A 612 3.05 23.87 14.37
C PRO A 612 3.95 24.78 13.52
N ASN A 613 5.24 24.47 13.40
CA ASN A 613 6.17 25.17 12.50
C ASN A 613 6.14 24.50 11.12
N VAL A 614 5.10 24.82 10.34
CA VAL A 614 4.88 24.25 9.01
C VAL A 614 5.98 24.69 8.04
N SER A 615 6.70 23.72 7.48
CA SER A 615 7.73 23.94 6.48
C SER A 615 7.10 24.26 5.12
N PRO A 616 7.73 25.09 4.27
CA PRO A 616 7.29 25.30 2.89
C PRO A 616 7.49 24.06 1.99
N SER A 617 8.07 22.97 2.50
CA SER A 617 8.21 21.71 1.76
C SER A 617 6.86 21.03 1.52
N ARG A 618 6.78 20.16 0.50
CA ARG A 618 5.56 19.41 0.15
C ARG A 618 5.21 18.27 1.10
N HIS A 619 6.11 17.88 2.00
CA HIS A 619 5.89 16.75 2.91
C HIS A 619 5.08 17.16 4.13
N PHE A 620 4.42 16.18 4.75
CA PHE A 620 3.80 16.37 6.05
C PHE A 620 4.87 16.55 7.13
N ASP A 621 4.75 17.61 7.94
CA ASP A 621 5.69 17.90 9.02
C ASP A 621 5.17 17.25 10.31
N ALA A 622 5.69 16.08 10.66
CA ALA A 622 5.38 15.39 11.91
C ALA A 622 6.40 15.72 13.01
N LEU A 623 5.92 15.86 14.24
CA LEU A 623 6.74 15.85 15.45
C LEU A 623 6.96 14.41 15.93
N PRO A 624 8.16 14.07 16.45
CA PRO A 624 8.42 12.75 16.98
C PRO A 624 7.59 12.44 18.25
N PRO A 625 7.38 11.15 18.59
CA PRO A 625 6.57 10.73 19.75
C PRO A 625 7.00 11.28 21.13
N ASP A 626 8.26 11.67 21.30
CA ASP A 626 8.75 12.32 22.52
C ASP A 626 8.42 13.82 22.60
N GLN A 627 7.92 14.43 21.52
CA GLN A 627 7.54 15.84 21.44
C GLN A 627 6.03 16.05 21.22
N SER A 628 5.37 15.12 20.52
CA SER A 628 3.92 15.13 20.30
C SER A 628 3.32 13.77 20.61
N PHE A 629 2.12 13.77 21.18
CA PHE A 629 1.38 12.57 21.54
C PHE A 629 1.12 11.74 20.27
N PRO A 630 1.49 10.45 20.24
CA PRO A 630 1.33 9.59 19.06
C PRO A 630 -0.13 9.14 18.95
N ALA A 631 -1.01 10.06 18.58
CA ALA A 631 -2.44 9.80 18.47
C ALA A 631 -2.82 8.65 17.50
N PRO A 632 -2.09 8.38 16.40
CA PRO A 632 -2.37 7.22 15.55
C PRO A 632 -2.30 5.87 16.29
N ASP A 633 -1.50 5.74 17.35
CA ASP A 633 -1.42 4.51 18.17
C ASP A 633 -2.77 4.16 18.84
N LEU A 634 -3.62 5.17 19.06
CA LEU A 634 -4.92 4.99 19.70
C LEU A 634 -5.85 4.04 18.93
N MET A 635 -5.71 3.93 17.61
CA MET A 635 -6.46 2.97 16.81
C MET A 635 -6.15 1.55 17.28
N ARG A 636 -4.87 1.19 17.35
CA ARG A 636 -4.41 -0.11 17.86
C ARG A 636 -4.78 -0.31 19.33
N HIS A 637 -4.64 0.72 20.17
CA HIS A 637 -5.00 0.60 21.59
C HIS A 637 -6.51 0.35 21.81
N LEU A 638 -7.38 0.91 20.97
CA LEU A 638 -8.83 0.67 21.04
C LEU A 638 -9.19 -0.77 20.70
N LEU A 639 -8.43 -1.44 19.83
CA LEU A 639 -8.68 -2.84 19.44
C LEU A 639 -8.73 -3.81 20.63
N ALA A 640 -8.04 -3.49 21.73
CA ALA A 640 -8.05 -4.30 22.95
C ALA A 640 -9.47 -4.48 23.50
N ASP A 641 -10.33 -3.48 23.34
CA ASP A 641 -11.74 -3.52 23.76
C ASP A 641 -12.59 -4.44 22.88
N PHE A 642 -12.11 -4.74 21.68
CA PHE A 642 -12.76 -5.63 20.72
C PHE A 642 -12.20 -7.06 20.78
N GLY A 643 -11.25 -7.31 21.70
CA GLY A 643 -10.60 -8.61 21.92
C GLY A 643 -9.24 -8.78 21.23
N TRP A 644 -8.76 -7.74 20.53
CA TRP A 644 -7.46 -7.75 19.84
C TRP A 644 -6.50 -6.80 20.54
N ARG A 645 -5.70 -7.32 21.46
CA ARG A 645 -4.70 -6.51 22.17
C ARG A 645 -3.34 -6.70 21.53
N LEU A 646 -2.79 -5.64 20.96
CA LEU A 646 -1.43 -5.58 20.45
C LEU A 646 -0.66 -4.52 21.23
N HIS A 647 0.15 -4.95 22.19
CA HIS A 647 0.93 -4.08 23.07
C HIS A 647 2.41 -4.18 22.71
N PHE A 648 3.06 -3.05 22.49
CA PHE A 648 4.47 -3.01 22.15
C PHE A 648 5.33 -2.59 23.35
N GLN A 649 6.50 -3.20 23.44
CA GLN A 649 7.56 -2.81 24.37
C GLN A 649 8.77 -2.39 23.55
N ALA A 650 9.33 -1.22 23.84
CA ALA A 650 10.45 -0.68 23.08
C ALA A 650 11.44 0.07 23.97
N TRP A 651 12.63 0.36 23.44
CA TRP A 651 13.66 1.06 24.20
C TRP A 651 13.28 2.49 24.57
N LYS A 652 12.77 3.29 23.61
CA LYS A 652 12.39 4.70 23.81
C LYS A 652 11.17 5.08 22.94
N PRO A 653 10.46 6.17 23.24
CA PRO A 653 9.28 6.60 22.45
C PRO A 653 9.54 6.77 20.95
N ASN A 654 10.75 7.20 20.58
CA ASN A 654 11.13 7.39 19.18
C ASN A 654 11.66 6.11 18.50
N THR A 655 11.56 4.95 19.15
CA THR A 655 11.83 3.66 18.50
C THR A 655 10.78 3.41 17.42
N ILE A 656 11.22 2.94 16.25
CA ILE A 656 10.31 2.54 15.18
C ILE A 656 9.62 1.26 15.61
N LEU A 657 8.34 1.37 15.98
CA LEU A 657 7.53 0.25 16.45
C LEU A 657 7.29 -0.78 15.34
N PRO A 658 7.05 -2.06 15.69
CA PRO A 658 6.71 -3.09 14.72
C PRO A 658 5.44 -2.78 13.92
N ARG A 659 5.40 -3.25 12.68
CA ARG A 659 4.24 -3.18 11.79
C ARG A 659 3.76 -4.58 11.50
N ILE A 660 2.45 -4.75 11.43
CA ILE A 660 1.83 -6.07 11.40
C ILE A 660 0.56 -6.03 10.57
N ASN A 661 0.33 -7.05 9.75
CA ASN A 661 -0.94 -7.34 9.09
C ASN A 661 -1.41 -8.74 9.48
N ILE A 662 -2.73 -8.93 9.56
CA ILE A 662 -3.34 -10.22 9.90
C ILE A 662 -4.32 -10.59 8.80
N SER A 663 -3.99 -11.60 8.00
CA SER A 663 -4.84 -12.12 6.92
C SER A 663 -5.44 -13.48 7.28
N ARG A 664 -6.40 -13.94 6.46
CA ARG A 664 -7.04 -15.25 6.60
C ARG A 664 -6.78 -16.08 5.35
N HIS A 665 -6.36 -17.33 5.54
CA HIS A 665 -6.15 -18.30 4.46
C HIS A 665 -6.49 -19.71 4.96
N GLN A 666 -7.37 -20.43 4.29
CA GLN A 666 -7.78 -21.80 4.63
C GLN A 666 -8.08 -21.96 6.12
N ASN A 667 -8.95 -21.10 6.64
CA ASN A 667 -9.36 -21.02 8.04
C ASN A 667 -8.23 -20.69 9.05
N ALA A 668 -6.97 -20.45 8.61
CA ALA A 668 -5.87 -20.00 9.46
C ALA A 668 -5.76 -18.47 9.53
N PHE A 669 -5.09 -17.97 10.57
CA PHE A 669 -4.63 -16.59 10.63
C PHE A 669 -3.18 -16.54 10.17
N ARG A 670 -2.85 -15.59 9.30
CA ARG A 670 -1.47 -15.38 8.86
C ARG A 670 -0.99 -14.01 9.29
N PHE A 671 0.16 -14.00 9.94
CA PHE A 671 0.80 -12.81 10.47
C PHE A 671 1.96 -12.41 9.56
N ALA A 672 1.85 -11.25 8.92
CA ALA A 672 2.96 -10.60 8.22
C ALA A 672 3.47 -9.46 9.10
N LEU A 673 4.77 -9.42 9.38
CA LEU A 673 5.35 -8.49 10.34
C LEU A 673 6.67 -7.91 9.86
N LEU A 674 6.91 -6.64 10.20
CA LEU A 674 8.19 -5.94 10.06
C LEU A 674 8.59 -5.33 11.40
N ALA A 675 9.70 -5.79 11.99
CA ALA A 675 10.31 -5.14 13.15
C ALA A 675 11.64 -4.49 12.75
N ARG A 676 11.60 -3.20 12.45
CA ARG A 676 12.81 -2.43 12.08
C ARG A 676 13.79 -2.34 13.24
N ASP A 677 13.29 -2.22 14.46
CA ASP A 677 14.07 -2.34 15.68
C ASP A 677 13.76 -3.70 16.32
N THR A 678 14.71 -4.63 16.24
CA THR A 678 14.55 -6.01 16.75
C THR A 678 14.70 -6.08 18.27
N THR A 679 14.91 -4.94 18.94
CA THR A 679 14.81 -4.86 20.41
C THR A 679 13.36 -4.73 20.88
N ALA A 680 12.43 -4.40 19.97
CA ALA A 680 11.02 -4.29 20.30
C ALA A 680 10.40 -5.68 20.55
N ALA A 681 9.56 -5.78 21.57
CA ALA A 681 8.76 -6.97 21.86
C ALA A 681 7.27 -6.68 21.63
N ILE A 682 6.52 -7.71 21.27
CA ILE A 682 5.07 -7.63 21.05
C ILE A 682 4.38 -8.58 22.02
N SER A 683 3.48 -8.05 22.84
CA SER A 683 2.52 -8.83 23.60
C SER A 683 1.17 -8.80 22.88
N ILE A 684 0.75 -9.94 22.34
CA ILE A 684 -0.49 -10.08 21.58
C ILE A 684 -1.50 -10.99 22.28
N SER A 685 -2.74 -10.57 22.35
CA SER A 685 -3.88 -11.39 22.77
C SER A 685 -5.01 -11.21 21.75
N THR A 686 -5.71 -12.32 21.46
CA THR A 686 -6.79 -12.36 20.48
C THR A 686 -8.07 -12.89 21.13
N PRO A 687 -9.26 -12.76 20.47
CA PRO A 687 -10.50 -13.32 21.01
C PRO A 687 -10.40 -14.83 21.30
N TYR A 688 -9.55 -15.53 20.55
CA TYR A 688 -9.39 -16.99 20.60
C TYR A 688 -8.33 -17.45 21.62
N GLY A 689 -7.42 -16.56 22.05
CA GLY A 689 -6.34 -16.85 22.99
C GLY A 689 -4.99 -16.30 22.52
N ALA A 690 -3.91 -16.77 23.15
CA ALA A 690 -2.54 -16.47 22.75
C ALA A 690 -2.25 -17.17 21.40
N PRO A 691 -1.94 -16.44 20.31
CA PRO A 691 -1.62 -17.03 19.02
C PRO A 691 -0.25 -17.72 19.08
N ILE A 692 -0.21 -18.99 18.70
CA ILE A 692 1.02 -19.78 18.63
C ILE A 692 1.41 -19.93 17.16
N LEU A 693 2.44 -19.20 16.75
CA LEU A 693 2.96 -19.19 15.39
C LEU A 693 3.70 -20.50 15.08
N ASP A 694 3.59 -20.97 13.85
CA ASP A 694 4.31 -22.17 13.38
C ASP A 694 5.84 -22.00 13.51
N GLU A 695 6.52 -23.09 13.89
CA GLU A 695 7.99 -23.16 14.05
C GLU A 695 8.58 -22.15 15.05
N MET A 696 7.82 -21.77 16.08
CA MET A 696 8.27 -20.83 17.12
C MET A 696 8.02 -21.33 18.54
N GLU A 697 8.94 -20.99 19.44
CA GLU A 697 8.70 -20.97 20.88
C GLU A 697 8.04 -19.66 21.30
N THR A 698 6.83 -19.76 21.86
CA THR A 698 6.04 -18.62 22.31
C THR A 698 5.90 -18.64 23.82
N MET A 699 6.33 -17.58 24.49
CA MET A 699 6.02 -17.38 25.90
C MET A 699 4.54 -17.01 26.04
N VAL A 700 3.78 -17.79 26.81
CA VAL A 700 2.36 -17.57 27.03
C VAL A 700 2.08 -17.31 28.51
N GLU A 701 1.29 -16.28 28.77
CA GLU A 701 0.72 -15.98 30.09
C GLU A 701 -0.76 -15.61 29.92
N ARG A 702 -1.66 -16.33 30.59
CA ARG A 702 -3.12 -16.17 30.44
C ARG A 702 -3.56 -16.39 29.00
N ASP A 703 -3.79 -15.31 28.27
CA ASP A 703 -4.26 -15.27 26.89
C ASP A 703 -3.29 -14.50 25.98
N ALA A 704 -2.12 -14.11 26.49
CA ALA A 704 -1.14 -13.32 25.77
C ALA A 704 0.05 -14.17 25.31
N ALA A 705 0.40 -14.05 24.03
CA ALA A 705 1.67 -14.46 23.47
C ALA A 705 2.66 -13.30 23.53
N ILE A 706 3.91 -13.58 23.92
CA ILE A 706 5.00 -12.61 23.88
C ILE A 706 5.98 -13.03 22.78
N TRP A 707 6.20 -12.12 21.84
CA TRP A 707 7.03 -12.30 20.67
C TRP A 707 8.23 -11.35 20.68
N HIS A 708 9.37 -11.88 20.22
CA HIS A 708 10.60 -11.12 19.97
C HIS A 708 10.96 -11.26 18.49
N PRO A 709 10.33 -10.44 17.62
CA PRO A 709 10.48 -10.59 16.18
C PRO A 709 11.89 -10.29 15.68
N ASP A 710 12.31 -11.05 14.66
CA ASP A 710 13.40 -10.64 13.79
C ASP A 710 12.92 -9.54 12.81
N LYS A 711 13.68 -9.25 11.76
CA LYS A 711 13.32 -8.16 10.84
C LYS A 711 11.99 -8.40 10.13
N CYS A 712 11.65 -9.64 9.78
CA CYS A 712 10.49 -9.94 8.97
C CYS A 712 9.95 -11.33 9.23
N TRP A 713 8.66 -11.41 9.60
CA TRP A 713 7.94 -12.68 9.70
C TRP A 713 6.82 -12.77 8.67
N HIS A 714 6.57 -13.99 8.21
CA HIS A 714 5.36 -14.42 7.52
C HIS A 714 5.00 -15.81 8.04
N ALA A 715 4.06 -15.87 8.98
CA ALA A 715 3.81 -17.07 9.77
C ALA A 715 2.33 -17.48 9.77
N ASP A 716 2.09 -18.78 9.60
CA ASP A 716 0.78 -19.40 9.78
C ASP A 716 0.49 -19.58 11.28
N CYS A 717 -0.78 -19.38 11.65
CA CYS A 717 -1.26 -19.53 13.02
C CYS A 717 -2.63 -20.18 13.01
N ARG A 718 -2.66 -21.44 13.44
CA ARG A 718 -3.90 -22.23 13.60
C ARG A 718 -4.25 -22.49 15.05
N CYS A 719 -3.30 -22.34 15.97
CA CYS A 719 -3.47 -22.70 17.37
C CYS A 719 -3.49 -21.46 18.27
N PHE A 720 -4.50 -21.41 19.13
CA PHE A 720 -4.67 -20.36 20.13
C PHE A 720 -4.82 -20.99 21.50
N VAL A 721 -4.08 -20.47 22.48
CA VAL A 721 -4.00 -21.07 23.82
C VAL A 721 -4.47 -20.10 24.89
N LYS A 722 -5.29 -20.59 25.82
CA LYS A 722 -5.57 -19.90 27.09
C LYS A 722 -5.15 -20.78 28.25
N GLN A 723 -4.24 -20.30 29.09
CA GLN A 723 -3.81 -21.00 30.31
C GLN A 723 -3.36 -20.02 31.39
N GLN A 724 -3.67 -20.29 32.65
CA GLN A 724 -3.27 -19.39 33.75
C GLN A 724 -1.75 -19.40 34.01
N ALA A 725 -1.11 -20.55 33.87
CA ALA A 725 0.31 -20.69 34.10
C ALA A 725 1.13 -19.95 33.04
N ARG A 726 2.24 -19.33 33.44
CA ARG A 726 3.22 -18.79 32.50
C ARG A 726 4.17 -19.89 32.06
N THR A 727 4.12 -20.28 30.78
CA THR A 727 5.02 -21.29 30.21
C THR A 727 5.49 -20.90 28.81
N VAL A 728 6.54 -21.56 28.34
CA VAL A 728 6.92 -21.53 26.93
C VAL A 728 6.18 -22.66 26.22
N ILE A 729 5.42 -22.30 25.18
CA ILE A 729 4.75 -23.23 24.28
C ILE A 729 5.55 -23.30 22.99
N GLY A 730 6.03 -24.48 22.64
CA GLY A 730 6.68 -24.73 21.34
C GLY A 730 5.66 -25.18 20.31
N CYS A 731 5.77 -24.69 19.07
CA CYS A 731 5.07 -25.24 17.91
C CYS A 731 6.06 -25.84 16.91
N LYS A 732 5.79 -27.06 16.47
CA LYS A 732 6.58 -27.75 15.46
C LYS A 732 5.70 -28.30 14.33
N ILE A 733 6.09 -28.03 13.10
CA ILE A 733 5.60 -28.71 11.91
C ILE A 733 6.20 -30.11 11.88
N LEU A 734 5.33 -31.11 11.90
CA LEU A 734 5.71 -32.51 11.69
C LEU A 734 5.35 -32.90 10.26
N TRP A 735 6.11 -33.82 9.68
CA TRP A 735 5.76 -34.42 8.39
C TRP A 735 4.53 -35.33 8.56
N PRO A 736 3.73 -35.57 7.50
CA PRO A 736 2.46 -36.30 7.61
C PRO A 736 2.58 -37.69 8.25
N TYR A 737 3.64 -38.44 7.91
CA TYR A 737 3.98 -39.81 8.33
C TYR A 737 2.95 -40.90 7.98
N THR A 738 1.66 -40.65 8.20
CA THR A 738 0.56 -41.55 7.85
C THR A 738 -0.03 -41.17 6.49
N PRO A 739 -0.21 -42.11 5.54
CA PRO A 739 -0.88 -41.86 4.28
C PRO A 739 -2.29 -41.29 4.50
N GLY A 740 -2.66 -40.25 3.75
CA GLY A 740 -3.95 -39.58 3.85
C GLY A 740 -3.88 -38.23 4.57
N TYR A 741 -2.97 -38.05 5.54
CA TYR A 741 -2.73 -36.73 6.11
C TYR A 741 -1.90 -35.85 5.17
N THR A 742 -2.26 -34.58 5.15
CA THR A 742 -1.61 -33.51 4.39
C THR A 742 -0.82 -32.58 5.30
N GLY A 743 -1.17 -32.49 6.59
CA GLY A 743 -0.48 -31.66 7.56
C GLY A 743 -0.45 -32.26 8.96
N ARG A 744 0.58 -31.89 9.73
CA ARG A 744 0.69 -32.22 11.15
C ARG A 744 1.36 -31.09 11.93
N ARG A 745 0.90 -30.83 13.15
CA ARG A 745 1.52 -29.90 14.10
C ARG A 745 1.66 -30.55 15.47
N LEU A 746 2.70 -30.19 16.19
CA LEU A 746 2.93 -30.56 17.58
C LEU A 746 3.07 -29.29 18.42
N TYR A 747 2.24 -29.20 19.46
CA TYR A 747 2.34 -28.16 20.48
C TYR A 747 2.77 -28.78 21.79
N THR A 748 3.78 -28.20 22.45
CA THR A 748 4.37 -28.72 23.68
C THR A 748 4.39 -27.67 24.79
N GLY A 749 4.47 -28.08 26.05
CA GLY A 749 4.63 -27.15 27.18
C GLY A 749 3.32 -26.57 27.71
N LEU A 750 2.19 -27.19 27.35
CA LEU A 750 0.84 -26.81 27.77
C LEU A 750 0.60 -27.15 29.24
N LYS A 751 -0.09 -26.27 29.96
CA LYS A 751 -0.44 -26.47 31.38
C LYS A 751 -1.89 -26.12 31.65
N ASN A 752 -2.74 -27.16 31.80
CA ASN A 752 -4.18 -27.03 31.98
C ASN A 752 -4.79 -25.99 31.03
N ALA A 753 -4.47 -26.14 29.75
CA ALA A 753 -4.70 -25.16 28.71
C ALA A 753 -5.98 -25.47 27.93
N ASP A 754 -6.73 -24.43 27.61
CA ASP A 754 -7.75 -24.49 26.56
C ASP A 754 -7.07 -24.21 25.22
N VAL A 755 -7.01 -25.23 24.36
CA VAL A 755 -6.37 -25.17 23.04
C VAL A 755 -7.45 -25.10 21.98
N ARG A 756 -7.48 -24.00 21.22
CA ARG A 756 -8.34 -23.81 20.06
C ARG A 756 -7.52 -23.97 18.79
N PHE A 757 -7.91 -24.91 17.94
CA PHE A 757 -7.27 -25.15 16.67
C PHE A 757 -8.23 -24.85 15.51
N PHE A 758 -7.77 -24.11 14.51
CA PHE A 758 -8.50 -23.82 13.28
C PHE A 758 -8.01 -24.74 12.13
N PRO A 759 -8.64 -25.91 11.94
CA PRO A 759 -8.23 -26.83 10.89
C PRO A 759 -8.55 -26.27 9.51
N PRO A 760 -7.81 -26.68 8.46
CA PRO A 760 -8.19 -26.31 7.10
C PRO A 760 -9.60 -26.82 6.76
N PRO A 761 -10.34 -26.13 5.88
CA PRO A 761 -11.67 -26.55 5.48
C PRO A 761 -11.67 -27.97 4.87
N GLY A 762 -12.70 -28.76 5.17
CA GLY A 762 -12.92 -30.07 4.54
C GLY A 762 -12.22 -31.26 5.20
N PHE A 763 -11.60 -31.04 6.36
CA PHE A 763 -10.94 -32.10 7.14
C PHE A 763 -11.69 -32.47 8.42
N ASP A 764 -12.93 -32.00 8.61
CA ASP A 764 -13.71 -32.18 9.84
C ASP A 764 -13.84 -33.67 10.26
N ASP A 765 -14.00 -34.57 9.30
CA ASP A 765 -14.14 -36.02 9.51
C ASP A 765 -12.81 -36.78 9.66
N THR A 766 -11.70 -36.19 9.19
CA THR A 766 -10.36 -36.83 9.19
C THR A 766 -9.37 -36.13 10.12
N PHE A 767 -9.78 -35.04 10.74
CA PHE A 767 -8.99 -34.29 11.70
C PHE A 767 -8.80 -35.09 12.98
N GLU A 768 -7.55 -35.27 13.37
CA GLU A 768 -7.17 -36.07 14.53
C GLU A 768 -6.29 -35.25 15.45
N ALA A 769 -6.52 -35.37 16.75
CA ALA A 769 -5.59 -34.88 17.76
C ALA A 769 -5.26 -35.96 18.78
N ILE A 770 -4.03 -35.93 19.28
CA ILE A 770 -3.55 -36.82 20.33
C ILE A 770 -2.93 -35.96 21.42
N VAL A 771 -3.53 -36.03 22.62
CA VAL A 771 -3.04 -35.36 23.82
C VAL A 771 -2.25 -36.35 24.67
N THR A 772 -1.06 -35.96 25.11
CA THR A 772 -0.23 -36.79 25.99
C THR A 772 0.77 -35.96 26.80
N GLU A 773 1.05 -36.41 28.02
CA GLU A 773 2.13 -35.84 28.84
C GLU A 773 3.50 -36.45 28.52
N ALA A 774 3.53 -37.59 27.81
CA ALA A 774 4.78 -38.18 27.37
C ALA A 774 5.44 -37.26 26.34
N HIS A 775 6.74 -37.02 26.51
CA HIS A 775 7.53 -36.31 25.51
C HIS A 775 7.62 -37.15 24.24
N PHE A 776 7.33 -36.55 23.08
CA PHE A 776 7.65 -37.14 21.79
C PHE A 776 8.01 -36.08 20.77
N SER A 777 8.83 -36.48 19.81
CA SER A 777 9.30 -35.65 18.69
C SER A 777 9.10 -36.32 17.34
N HIS A 778 8.57 -37.55 17.32
CA HIS A 778 8.38 -38.34 16.12
C HIS A 778 6.93 -38.83 16.03
N PRO A 779 6.24 -38.68 14.87
CA PRO A 779 4.85 -39.12 14.68
C PRO A 779 4.56 -40.57 15.08
N SER A 780 5.53 -41.49 14.92
CA SER A 780 5.34 -42.91 15.27
C SER A 780 5.05 -43.16 16.74
N HIS A 781 5.43 -42.25 17.64
CA HIS A 781 5.18 -42.40 19.08
C HIS A 781 3.70 -42.23 19.44
N THR A 782 2.89 -41.72 18.51
CA THR A 782 1.45 -41.52 18.75
C THR A 782 0.56 -42.62 18.16
N ILE A 783 1.10 -43.55 17.36
CA ILE A 783 0.32 -44.58 16.64
C ILE A 783 -0.53 -45.45 17.58
N GLY A 784 -0.04 -45.72 18.79
CA GLY A 784 -0.74 -46.55 19.79
C GLY A 784 -1.61 -45.76 20.77
N LEU A 785 -1.67 -44.43 20.64
CA LEU A 785 -2.43 -43.58 21.55
C LEU A 785 -3.82 -43.32 20.99
N PRO A 786 -4.87 -43.28 21.83
CA PRO A 786 -6.21 -42.97 21.36
C PRO A 786 -6.31 -41.51 20.92
N ALA A 787 -7.03 -41.27 19.83
CA ALA A 787 -7.42 -39.92 19.43
C ALA A 787 -8.25 -39.24 20.53
N THR A 788 -7.97 -37.96 20.75
CA THR A 788 -8.73 -37.09 21.63
C THR A 788 -9.77 -36.37 20.78
N PRO A 789 -11.09 -36.53 21.06
CA PRO A 789 -12.11 -35.83 20.28
C PRO A 789 -12.17 -34.34 20.66
N PRO A 790 -12.35 -33.42 19.68
CA PRO A 790 -12.55 -32.01 19.96
C PRO A 790 -13.98 -31.70 20.41
N VAL A 791 -14.16 -30.56 21.08
CA VAL A 791 -15.43 -29.85 21.15
C VAL A 791 -15.46 -28.85 20.00
N TRP A 792 -16.32 -29.07 19.00
CA TRP A 792 -16.43 -28.16 17.86
C TRP A 792 -17.16 -26.88 18.25
N GLU A 793 -16.48 -25.74 18.08
CA GLU A 793 -17.04 -24.40 18.21
C GLU A 793 -17.22 -23.80 16.81
N ASN A 794 -18.43 -23.34 16.49
CA ASN A 794 -18.63 -22.50 15.30
C ASN A 794 -18.35 -21.04 15.68
N THR A 795 -17.10 -20.62 15.52
CA THR A 795 -16.71 -19.24 15.84
C THR A 795 -17.05 -18.30 14.69
N PRO A 796 -17.16 -16.98 14.93
CA PRO A 796 -17.32 -16.04 13.83
C PRO A 796 -16.24 -16.14 12.76
N ALA A 797 -14.98 -16.46 13.13
CA ALA A 797 -13.88 -16.61 12.17
C ALA A 797 -13.89 -17.94 11.40
N GLY A 798 -14.73 -18.90 11.79
CA GLY A 798 -14.83 -20.21 11.16
C GLY A 798 -14.88 -21.37 12.18
N PRO A 799 -15.02 -22.62 11.69
CA PRO A 799 -14.99 -23.82 12.52
C PRO A 799 -13.68 -23.94 13.30
N CYS A 800 -13.80 -24.28 14.59
CA CYS A 800 -12.69 -24.38 15.52
C CYS A 800 -12.84 -25.65 16.38
N ALA A 801 -11.76 -26.41 16.50
CA ALA A 801 -11.66 -27.56 17.38
C ALA A 801 -11.09 -27.12 18.75
N LEU A 802 -11.91 -27.18 19.80
CA LEU A 802 -11.50 -26.90 21.17
C LEU A 802 -11.10 -28.18 21.91
N TYR A 803 -9.92 -28.15 22.53
CA TYR A 803 -9.44 -29.15 23.47
C TYR A 803 -9.25 -28.51 24.85
N PRO A 804 -10.16 -28.75 25.81
CA PRO A 804 -10.08 -28.14 27.14
C PRO A 804 -9.09 -28.88 28.05
N ASN A 805 -8.52 -28.16 29.01
CA ASN A 805 -7.68 -28.72 30.10
C ASN A 805 -6.47 -29.55 29.64
N VAL A 806 -5.85 -29.23 28.50
CA VAL A 806 -4.69 -29.93 27.97
C VAL A 806 -3.44 -29.68 28.81
N THR A 807 -2.76 -30.75 29.23
CA THR A 807 -1.47 -30.68 29.91
C THR A 807 -0.44 -31.53 29.16
N GLY A 808 0.78 -31.01 29.01
CA GLY A 808 1.84 -31.67 28.25
C GLY A 808 1.84 -31.24 26.79
N ASN A 809 1.48 -32.17 25.90
CA ASN A 809 1.61 -32.03 24.46
C ASN A 809 0.30 -32.35 23.74
N ILE A 810 0.06 -31.69 22.60
CA ILE A 810 -1.01 -32.06 21.65
C ILE A 810 -0.42 -32.10 20.25
N ALA A 811 -0.52 -33.26 19.59
CA ALA A 811 -0.27 -33.38 18.15
C ALA A 811 -1.59 -33.38 17.41
N VAL A 812 -1.70 -32.58 16.37
CA VAL A 812 -2.87 -32.51 15.48
C VAL A 812 -2.46 -32.90 14.06
N ALA A 813 -3.33 -33.59 13.34
CA ALA A 813 -3.13 -34.01 11.96
C ALA A 813 -4.43 -33.85 11.15
N TRP A 814 -4.30 -33.55 9.86
CA TRP A 814 -5.40 -33.46 8.90
C TRP A 814 -4.96 -33.93 7.53
#